data_AF-A0A660SLQ5-F1
#
_entry.id   AF-A0A660SLQ5-F1
#
_cell.length_a   1.000
_cell.length_b   1.000
_cell.length_c   1.000
_cell.angle_alpha   90.00
_cell.angle_beta   90.00
_cell.angle_gamma   90.00
#
_symmetry.space_group_name_H-M   'P 1'
#
loop_
_entity.id
_entity.type
_entity.pdbx_description
1 polymer ?
#
loop_
_entity_poly.entity_id
_entity_poly.type
_entity_poly.pdbx_seq_one_letter_code
_entity_poly.pdbx_strand_id
1 'polypeptide(L)'
;MSEPIVPESRIFRIGRECYVVYLGKERDDFRPFLRIGNARDIPDEVHEVLSTTVVTDDHVGNPLIEILLAPKFQGRYLGDTGVVATIRRFFKSFDLPTDDVTDYRKVKDGERRHMVWFYSSGNIHLRYDERVIFDLDKREKEDRHFVRLYEEAKSEFLRNPLRYIRQDFSGQGVVLSHGNGFWYEAGELLSFAAHPGFVAKLMGDGVDPDFITASAYNLTSDQMDSRDAAVFIGFVKRMRQRKKQLRVISSHPELLRKLKLLFPERGEIPATLDVTDVSGKRKATFRDSIVSRKDDKWLLHRAGLPEMAFGSEMENGLSIDFVKRRISFNTETVQAVFAPPAGFPIDFIGHNPPETQMMDKYVAYTLTNVKDHLSNSEVQAVTVLERYLKMLRDDINAKKTSVSPLLKQIGGNARDALRHCSPNQGGPSWFFFSNVTAILGFLKKRIGAEHGLYKSADHISSSLDILMAKLPSPDPVLPFWGDLYLGDVPCLLWRASKRGFVPADIVSARDTNQNIIDITNLDESPWKEDRERLLRLIISLGQGGQGPLTDEQLAILSQPEKNTEKAEEKDQKKTESTEQRKLRTQEISAGSVSPGESRTDKNSAAGKSGSRRRIWPWILLLLLLFFGGALFWDLSGNAPWGSVLSSKSDRAVAADTENQSGNTGVESNGSVNSDTSAAVNSESGSSKT
;
A
#
# COMPACT_ATOMS: atom_id res chain seq x y z
N MET A 1 -6.37 -55.19 -7.39
CA MET A 1 -5.83 -54.26 -8.39
C MET A 1 -5.84 -52.90 -7.74
N SER A 2 -4.67 -52.34 -7.41
CA SER A 2 -4.57 -51.01 -6.80
C SER A 2 -5.03 -49.96 -7.80
N GLU A 3 -5.87 -49.02 -7.36
CA GLU A 3 -6.26 -47.88 -8.19
C GLU A 3 -5.01 -47.09 -8.61
N PRO A 4 -4.90 -46.67 -9.88
CA PRO A 4 -3.76 -45.91 -10.34
C PRO A 4 -3.69 -44.57 -9.58
N ILE A 5 -2.55 -44.31 -8.92
CA ILE A 5 -2.28 -43.02 -8.28
C ILE A 5 -2.52 -41.91 -9.31
N VAL A 6 -3.39 -40.97 -8.98
CA VAL A 6 -3.62 -39.77 -9.78
C VAL A 6 -2.30 -38.99 -9.79
N PRO A 7 -1.67 -38.74 -10.95
CA PRO A 7 -0.34 -38.13 -11.00
C PRO A 7 -0.23 -36.78 -10.25
N GLU A 8 -1.32 -36.02 -10.19
CA GLU A 8 -1.44 -34.73 -9.52
C GLU A 8 -1.36 -34.82 -7.99
N SER A 9 -1.81 -35.92 -7.36
CA SER A 9 -1.78 -36.09 -5.91
C SER A 9 -0.38 -36.35 -5.34
N ARG A 10 0.64 -36.41 -6.21
CA ARG A 10 2.07 -36.42 -5.88
C ARG A 10 2.60 -35.04 -5.50
N ILE A 11 1.81 -33.98 -5.67
CA ILE A 11 2.16 -32.61 -5.31
C ILE A 11 1.70 -32.34 -3.88
N PHE A 12 2.59 -31.76 -3.09
CA PHE A 12 2.36 -31.31 -1.72
C PHE A 12 2.55 -29.79 -1.67
N ARG A 13 1.51 -29.07 -1.28
CA ARG A 13 1.55 -27.62 -1.12
C ARG A 13 1.98 -27.27 0.30
N ILE A 14 3.24 -26.89 0.46
CA ILE A 14 3.84 -26.64 1.77
C ILE A 14 3.65 -25.18 2.21
N GLY A 15 3.41 -24.29 1.25
CA GLY A 15 2.98 -22.92 1.49
C GLY A 15 2.51 -22.27 0.20
N ARG A 16 2.08 -21.01 0.28
CA ARG A 16 1.52 -20.25 -0.85
C ARG A 16 2.34 -20.31 -2.13
N GLU A 17 3.66 -20.25 -1.99
CA GLU A 17 4.61 -20.26 -3.10
C GLU A 17 5.67 -21.37 -2.89
N CYS A 18 5.25 -22.53 -2.37
CA CYS A 18 6.16 -23.63 -2.09
C CYS A 18 5.51 -24.99 -2.32
N TYR A 19 6.10 -25.75 -3.24
CA TYR A 19 5.61 -27.06 -3.66
C TYR A 19 6.72 -28.10 -3.52
N VAL A 20 6.35 -29.28 -3.03
CA VAL A 20 7.20 -30.47 -3.03
C VAL A 20 6.50 -31.54 -3.86
N VAL A 21 7.24 -32.19 -4.76
CA VAL A 21 6.70 -33.22 -5.65
C VAL A 21 7.45 -34.52 -5.47
N TYR A 22 6.70 -35.60 -5.24
CA TYR A 22 7.25 -36.95 -5.13
C TYR A 22 7.40 -37.61 -6.51
N LEU A 23 8.64 -37.84 -6.93
CA LEU A 23 9.02 -38.40 -8.23
C LEU A 23 9.34 -39.90 -8.17
N GLY A 24 9.35 -40.49 -6.98
CA GLY A 24 9.72 -41.90 -6.79
C GLY A 24 8.69 -42.89 -7.37
N LYS A 25 9.21 -44.08 -7.66
CA LYS A 25 8.53 -45.31 -8.07
C LYS A 25 8.64 -46.37 -6.98
N GLU A 26 9.77 -46.46 -6.29
CA GLU A 26 10.12 -47.54 -5.35
C GLU A 26 10.46 -46.96 -3.98
N ARG A 27 10.44 -47.82 -2.96
CA ARG A 27 10.67 -47.39 -1.56
C ARG A 27 12.12 -47.01 -1.28
N ASP A 28 13.05 -47.56 -2.05
CA ASP A 28 14.49 -47.34 -1.95
C ASP A 28 15.03 -46.28 -2.92
N ASP A 29 14.14 -45.55 -3.61
CA ASP A 29 14.56 -44.42 -4.44
C ASP A 29 15.29 -43.37 -3.60
N PHE A 30 16.50 -43.01 -4.00
CA PHE A 30 17.32 -42.03 -3.29
C PHE A 30 16.79 -40.60 -3.49
N ARG A 31 16.44 -39.92 -2.38
CA ARG A 31 15.97 -38.53 -2.34
C ARG A 31 14.94 -38.21 -3.43
N PRO A 32 13.79 -38.90 -3.46
CA PRO A 32 12.86 -38.93 -4.59
C PRO A 32 11.99 -37.66 -4.70
N PHE A 33 12.38 -36.56 -4.07
CA PHE A 33 11.59 -35.34 -3.99
C PHE A 33 12.24 -34.19 -4.74
N LEU A 34 11.39 -33.43 -5.43
CA LEU A 34 11.72 -32.17 -6.10
C LEU A 34 10.96 -31.02 -5.41
N ARG A 35 11.60 -29.86 -5.24
CA ARG A 35 10.96 -28.66 -4.69
C ARG A 35 10.87 -27.56 -5.74
N ILE A 36 9.76 -26.81 -5.74
CA ILE A 36 9.57 -25.56 -6.50
C ILE A 36 9.21 -24.46 -5.50
N GLY A 37 10.05 -23.43 -5.42
CA GLY A 37 9.92 -22.35 -4.44
C GLY A 37 10.34 -22.72 -3.01
N ASN A 38 9.98 -21.88 -2.04
CA ASN A 38 10.30 -22.10 -0.63
C ASN A 38 9.32 -21.43 0.33
N ALA A 39 9.35 -21.87 1.59
CA ALA A 39 8.58 -21.34 2.70
C ALA A 39 9.46 -21.31 3.95
N ARG A 40 9.10 -20.50 4.94
CA ARG A 40 9.91 -20.30 6.17
C ARG A 40 9.88 -21.52 7.09
N ASP A 41 8.80 -22.25 7.06
CA ASP A 41 8.39 -23.27 8.02
C ASP A 41 8.39 -24.68 7.39
N ILE A 42 9.28 -24.90 6.43
CA ILE A 42 9.56 -26.24 5.90
C ILE A 42 10.38 -27.01 6.95
N PRO A 43 9.93 -28.20 7.39
CA PRO A 43 10.69 -29.02 8.33
C PRO A 43 12.03 -29.50 7.77
N ASP A 44 13.05 -29.65 8.63
CA ASP A 44 14.39 -30.09 8.21
C ASP A 44 14.35 -31.50 7.58
N GLU A 45 13.46 -32.38 8.04
CA GLU A 45 13.25 -33.72 7.49
C GLU A 45 12.82 -33.68 6.02
N VAL A 46 12.07 -32.64 5.63
CA VAL A 46 11.72 -32.42 4.23
C VAL A 46 12.95 -32.00 3.44
N HIS A 47 13.75 -31.07 3.96
CA HIS A 47 14.96 -30.61 3.28
C HIS A 47 15.98 -31.73 3.05
N GLU A 48 16.12 -32.65 4.00
CA GLU A 48 17.03 -33.78 3.91
C GLU A 48 16.68 -34.74 2.77
N VAL A 49 15.40 -34.88 2.39
CA VAL A 49 14.99 -35.81 1.32
C VAL A 49 14.88 -35.17 -0.07
N LEU A 50 15.07 -33.84 -0.19
CA LEU A 50 15.05 -33.15 -1.49
C LEU A 50 16.31 -33.46 -2.31
N SER A 51 16.15 -33.94 -3.53
CA SER A 51 17.27 -34.06 -4.48
C SER A 51 17.49 -32.79 -5.29
N THR A 52 16.40 -32.17 -5.74
CA THR A 52 16.44 -31.06 -6.70
C THR A 52 15.51 -29.93 -6.29
N THR A 53 16.01 -28.70 -6.34
CA THR A 53 15.23 -27.46 -6.26
C THR A 53 15.15 -26.83 -7.64
N VAL A 54 13.94 -26.62 -8.15
CA VAL A 54 13.71 -25.90 -9.40
C VAL A 54 13.68 -24.40 -9.10
N VAL A 55 14.56 -23.66 -9.77
CA VAL A 55 14.60 -22.21 -9.72
C VAL A 55 13.80 -21.64 -10.89
N THR A 56 12.88 -20.74 -10.58
CA THR A 56 11.96 -20.15 -11.54
C THR A 56 12.34 -18.72 -11.83
N ASP A 57 11.81 -18.17 -12.93
CA ASP A 57 12.15 -16.82 -13.32
C ASP A 57 11.63 -15.76 -12.33
N ASP A 58 10.42 -15.95 -11.81
CA ASP A 58 9.76 -15.06 -10.85
C ASP A 58 10.18 -15.29 -9.39
N HIS A 59 11.17 -16.16 -9.16
CA HIS A 59 11.70 -16.50 -7.84
C HIS A 59 10.57 -16.87 -6.86
N VAL A 60 9.75 -17.85 -7.25
CA VAL A 60 8.63 -18.39 -6.44
C VAL A 60 9.12 -18.65 -5.00
N GLY A 61 8.42 -18.12 -4.00
CA GLY A 61 8.87 -18.11 -2.61
C GLY A 61 9.69 -16.85 -2.24
N ASN A 62 10.62 -16.99 -1.30
CA ASN A 62 11.47 -15.91 -0.82
C ASN A 62 12.97 -16.26 -1.02
N PRO A 63 13.69 -15.57 -1.92
CA PRO A 63 15.10 -15.88 -2.19
C PRO A 63 16.03 -15.66 -1.00
N LEU A 64 15.64 -14.84 0.00
CA LEU A 64 16.44 -14.66 1.22
C LEU A 64 16.44 -15.91 2.11
N ILE A 65 15.34 -16.66 2.13
CA ILE A 65 15.26 -17.94 2.84
C ILE A 65 16.19 -18.95 2.18
N GLU A 66 16.31 -18.92 0.85
CA GLU A 66 17.17 -19.84 0.13
C GLU A 66 18.66 -19.69 0.49
N ILE A 67 19.11 -18.46 0.75
CA ILE A 67 20.48 -18.18 1.23
C ILE A 67 20.75 -18.87 2.58
N LEU A 68 19.73 -18.97 3.44
CA LEU A 68 19.85 -19.61 4.76
C LEU A 68 19.84 -21.15 4.66
N LEU A 69 19.18 -21.69 3.64
CA LEU A 69 19.01 -23.12 3.43
C LEU A 69 20.18 -23.75 2.67
N ALA A 70 20.71 -23.07 1.64
CA ALA A 70 21.74 -23.60 0.76
C ALA A 70 23.03 -24.08 1.47
N PRO A 71 23.55 -23.42 2.54
CA PRO A 71 24.69 -23.93 3.30
C PRO A 71 24.39 -25.18 4.12
N LYS A 72 23.13 -25.36 4.55
CA LYS A 72 22.71 -26.41 5.49
C LYS A 72 22.37 -27.71 4.78
N PHE A 73 21.74 -27.60 3.61
CA PHE A 73 21.22 -28.74 2.88
C PHE A 73 21.85 -28.84 1.50
N GLN A 74 22.59 -29.92 1.27
CA GLN A 74 23.13 -30.24 -0.04
C GLN A 74 21.99 -30.61 -0.99
N GLY A 75 21.95 -30.00 -2.17
CA GLY A 75 20.93 -30.25 -3.16
C GLY A 75 21.27 -29.63 -4.51
N ARG A 76 20.68 -30.19 -5.56
CA ARG A 76 20.88 -29.70 -6.92
C ARG A 76 19.89 -28.58 -7.23
N TYR A 77 20.35 -27.52 -7.90
CA TYR A 77 19.47 -26.48 -8.43
C TYR A 77 19.30 -26.67 -9.93
N LEU A 78 18.06 -26.59 -10.42
CA LEU A 78 17.72 -26.79 -11.83
C LEU A 78 16.90 -25.60 -12.34
N GLY A 79 17.26 -25.03 -13.48
CA GLY A 79 16.50 -23.94 -14.08
C GLY A 79 16.80 -23.72 -15.55
N ASP A 80 16.09 -22.75 -16.14
CA ASP A 80 16.41 -22.22 -17.47
C ASP A 80 17.82 -21.61 -17.52
N THR A 81 18.45 -21.59 -18.69
CA THR A 81 19.81 -21.06 -18.91
C THR A 81 20.00 -19.66 -18.31
N GLY A 82 19.04 -18.74 -18.53
CA GLY A 82 19.13 -17.37 -18.01
C GLY A 82 19.00 -17.30 -16.49
N VAL A 83 18.04 -18.05 -15.94
CA VAL A 83 17.78 -18.13 -14.49
C VAL A 83 18.97 -18.75 -13.76
N VAL A 84 19.54 -19.83 -14.29
CA VAL A 84 20.72 -20.51 -13.73
C VAL A 84 21.94 -19.62 -13.73
N ALA A 85 22.19 -18.85 -14.80
CA ALA A 85 23.29 -17.89 -14.84
C ALA A 85 23.14 -16.81 -13.74
N THR A 86 21.90 -16.36 -13.52
CA THR A 86 21.53 -15.37 -12.51
C THR A 86 21.71 -15.91 -11.10
N ILE A 87 21.13 -17.08 -10.79
CA ILE A 87 21.25 -17.75 -9.50
C ILE A 87 22.71 -18.10 -9.19
N ARG A 88 23.48 -18.60 -10.16
CA ARG A 88 24.90 -18.90 -9.96
C ARG A 88 25.69 -17.66 -9.57
N ARG A 89 25.43 -16.51 -10.20
CA ARG A 89 26.09 -15.24 -9.87
C ARG A 89 25.67 -14.77 -8.47
N PHE A 90 24.39 -14.89 -8.14
CA PHE A 90 23.85 -14.56 -6.83
C PHE A 90 24.51 -15.42 -5.74
N PHE A 91 24.50 -16.74 -5.86
CA PHE A 91 25.11 -17.66 -4.88
C PHE A 91 26.61 -17.42 -4.71
N LYS A 92 27.35 -17.21 -5.81
CA LYS A 92 28.76 -16.82 -5.74
C LYS A 92 29.00 -15.55 -4.91
N SER A 93 28.07 -14.58 -4.95
CA SER A 93 28.20 -13.36 -4.16
C SER A 93 28.07 -13.57 -2.65
N PHE A 94 27.55 -14.73 -2.21
CA PHE A 94 27.45 -15.16 -0.81
C PHE A 94 28.42 -16.28 -0.46
N ASP A 95 29.37 -16.59 -1.35
CA ASP A 95 30.29 -17.72 -1.20
C ASP A 95 29.54 -19.07 -1.01
N LEU A 96 28.36 -19.20 -1.62
CA LEU A 96 27.55 -20.42 -1.58
C LEU A 96 28.00 -21.42 -2.67
N PRO A 97 27.80 -22.73 -2.45
CA PRO A 97 28.11 -23.76 -3.45
C PRO A 97 27.37 -23.52 -4.76
N THR A 98 28.07 -23.68 -5.89
CA THR A 98 27.46 -23.48 -7.23
C THR A 98 27.65 -24.62 -8.21
N ASP A 99 28.38 -25.65 -7.83
CA ASP A 99 28.70 -26.79 -8.70
C ASP A 99 27.44 -27.55 -9.10
N ASP A 100 26.48 -27.67 -8.18
CA ASP A 100 25.21 -28.34 -8.41
C ASP A 100 24.10 -27.43 -8.97
N VAL A 101 24.44 -26.21 -9.41
CA VAL A 101 23.49 -25.33 -10.13
C VAL A 101 23.55 -25.66 -11.62
N THR A 102 22.54 -26.36 -12.12
CA THR A 102 22.53 -26.96 -13.46
C THR A 102 21.51 -26.33 -14.40
N ASP A 103 21.94 -26.09 -15.64
CA ASP A 103 21.05 -25.72 -16.76
C ASP A 103 20.27 -26.96 -17.24
N TYR A 104 18.95 -26.83 -17.42
CA TYR A 104 18.09 -27.91 -17.90
C TYR A 104 18.59 -28.56 -19.20
N ARG A 105 19.22 -27.80 -20.11
CA ARG A 105 19.74 -28.33 -21.39
C ARG A 105 20.91 -29.30 -21.21
N LYS A 106 21.59 -29.24 -20.07
CA LYS A 106 22.71 -30.14 -19.75
C LYS A 106 22.24 -31.44 -19.10
N VAL A 107 20.96 -31.53 -18.80
CA VAL A 107 20.36 -32.72 -18.22
C VAL A 107 20.05 -33.67 -19.37
N LYS A 108 20.77 -34.81 -19.43
CA LYS A 108 20.49 -35.83 -20.45
C LYS A 108 19.04 -36.30 -20.33
N ASP A 109 18.28 -36.17 -21.42
CA ASP A 109 17.00 -36.83 -21.65
C ASP A 109 17.23 -38.34 -21.76
N GLY A 110 17.39 -39.03 -20.63
CA GLY A 110 17.30 -40.49 -20.61
C GLY A 110 15.84 -40.93 -20.79
N GLU A 111 15.57 -42.23 -20.67
CA GLU A 111 14.22 -42.79 -20.48
C GLU A 111 13.65 -42.33 -19.12
N ARG A 112 13.38 -41.03 -18.97
CA ARG A 112 12.98 -40.44 -17.70
C ARG A 112 11.48 -40.35 -17.63
N ARG A 113 10.96 -41.10 -16.67
CA ARG A 113 9.56 -41.10 -16.23
C ARG A 113 9.03 -39.70 -15.89
N HIS A 114 9.91 -38.76 -15.57
CA HIS A 114 9.56 -37.38 -15.24
C HIS A 114 10.48 -36.38 -15.95
N MET A 115 9.92 -35.25 -16.37
CA MET A 115 10.64 -34.17 -17.08
C MET A 115 10.15 -32.80 -16.63
N VAL A 116 11.06 -31.84 -16.50
CA VAL A 116 10.74 -30.43 -16.24
C VAL A 116 10.95 -29.65 -17.53
N TRP A 117 9.92 -28.98 -18.01
CA TRP A 117 9.95 -28.14 -19.20
C TRP A 117 9.91 -26.67 -18.80
N PHE A 118 10.84 -25.90 -19.35
CA PHE A 118 10.96 -24.45 -19.13
C PHE A 118 10.50 -23.72 -20.39
N TYR A 119 9.49 -22.87 -20.26
CA TYR A 119 8.96 -22.09 -21.37
C TYR A 119 9.57 -20.68 -21.38
N SER A 120 9.63 -20.07 -22.56
CA SER A 120 10.09 -18.68 -22.72
C SER A 120 9.19 -17.66 -22.00
N SER A 121 7.95 -18.03 -21.65
CA SER A 121 7.05 -17.20 -20.85
C SER A 121 7.46 -17.12 -19.38
N GLY A 122 8.37 -17.97 -18.91
CA GLY A 122 8.68 -18.15 -17.49
C GLY A 122 7.91 -19.31 -16.85
N ASN A 123 6.88 -19.83 -17.51
CA ASN A 123 6.12 -20.99 -17.02
C ASN A 123 7.00 -22.25 -16.99
N ILE A 124 6.67 -23.16 -16.06
CA ILE A 124 7.31 -24.44 -15.86
C ILE A 124 6.24 -25.52 -15.84
N HIS A 125 6.41 -26.55 -16.69
CA HIS A 125 5.60 -27.76 -16.61
C HIS A 125 6.44 -28.91 -16.06
N LEU A 126 5.91 -29.63 -15.07
CA LEU A 126 6.45 -30.93 -14.67
C LEU A 126 5.58 -32.01 -15.29
N ARG A 127 6.20 -32.92 -16.04
CA ARG A 127 5.55 -34.10 -16.60
C ARG A 127 5.95 -35.36 -15.85
N TYR A 128 5.01 -36.27 -15.66
CA TYR A 128 5.21 -37.62 -15.13
C TYR A 128 4.42 -38.61 -15.99
N ASP A 129 5.05 -39.66 -16.52
CA ASP A 129 4.45 -40.64 -17.44
C ASP A 129 3.63 -39.96 -18.58
N GLU A 130 4.24 -38.99 -19.28
CA GLU A 130 3.64 -38.16 -20.35
C GLU A 130 2.51 -37.19 -19.94
N ARG A 131 2.09 -37.18 -18.68
CA ARG A 131 1.06 -36.25 -18.18
C ARG A 131 1.67 -35.05 -17.52
N VAL A 132 1.16 -33.85 -17.78
CA VAL A 132 1.54 -32.64 -17.03
C VAL A 132 0.88 -32.73 -15.66
N ILE A 133 1.69 -32.84 -14.61
CA ILE A 133 1.20 -32.91 -13.23
C ILE A 133 1.27 -31.56 -12.54
N PHE A 134 2.21 -30.70 -12.94
CA PHE A 134 2.39 -29.35 -12.40
C PHE A 134 2.51 -28.34 -13.55
N ASP A 135 1.84 -27.21 -13.40
CA ASP A 135 1.89 -26.05 -14.29
C ASP A 135 1.97 -24.81 -13.38
N LEU A 136 3.08 -24.06 -13.48
CA LEU A 136 3.33 -22.94 -12.58
C LEU A 136 2.30 -21.83 -12.78
N ASP A 137 1.98 -21.43 -14.01
CA ASP A 137 1.02 -20.36 -14.29
C ASP A 137 -0.38 -20.70 -13.76
N LYS A 138 -0.75 -21.99 -13.83
CA LYS A 138 -2.00 -22.48 -13.26
C LYS A 138 -2.00 -22.35 -11.73
N ARG A 139 -0.92 -22.80 -11.08
CA ARG A 139 -0.76 -22.77 -9.62
C ARG A 139 -0.64 -21.36 -9.07
N GLU A 140 0.00 -20.44 -9.78
CA GLU A 140 0.06 -19.02 -9.42
C GLU A 140 -1.32 -18.40 -9.25
N LYS A 141 -2.28 -18.82 -10.09
CA LYS A 141 -3.67 -18.38 -10.05
C LYS A 141 -4.46 -19.09 -8.96
N GLU A 142 -4.43 -20.42 -8.95
CA GLU A 142 -5.23 -21.25 -8.03
C GLU A 142 -4.81 -21.10 -6.57
N ASP A 143 -3.50 -21.12 -6.29
CA ASP A 143 -2.96 -20.96 -4.93
C ASP A 143 -2.72 -19.49 -4.57
N ARG A 144 -3.11 -18.56 -5.47
CA ARG A 144 -3.10 -17.10 -5.27
C ARG A 144 -1.75 -16.60 -4.76
N HIS A 145 -0.70 -16.81 -5.56
CA HIS A 145 0.66 -16.29 -5.28
C HIS A 145 0.62 -14.79 -4.96
N PHE A 146 1.67 -14.28 -4.32
CA PHE A 146 1.69 -12.90 -3.80
C PHE A 146 1.22 -11.87 -4.83
N VAL A 147 1.76 -11.97 -6.05
CA VAL A 147 1.46 -11.07 -7.15
C VAL A 147 -0.02 -11.17 -7.56
N ARG A 148 -0.55 -12.38 -7.67
CA ARG A 148 -1.96 -12.61 -8.01
C ARG A 148 -2.90 -12.07 -6.95
N LEU A 149 -2.62 -12.36 -5.67
CA LEU A 149 -3.39 -11.84 -4.54
C LEU A 149 -3.38 -10.32 -4.50
N TYR A 150 -2.21 -9.70 -4.78
CA TYR A 150 -2.11 -8.25 -4.91
C TYR A 150 -3.00 -7.72 -6.03
N GLU A 151 -3.02 -8.34 -7.21
CA GLU A 151 -3.86 -7.91 -8.33
C GLU A 151 -5.35 -7.99 -8.04
N GLU A 152 -5.79 -9.06 -7.38
CA GLU A 152 -7.19 -9.23 -6.97
C GLU A 152 -7.60 -8.15 -5.96
N ALA A 153 -6.79 -7.94 -4.92
CA ALA A 153 -6.99 -6.85 -3.96
C ALA A 153 -7.00 -5.49 -4.65
N LYS A 154 -6.10 -5.28 -5.62
CA LYS A 154 -6.01 -4.06 -6.40
C LYS A 154 -7.25 -3.82 -7.26
N SER A 155 -7.79 -4.87 -7.88
CA SER A 155 -9.01 -4.80 -8.68
C SER A 155 -10.20 -4.37 -7.81
N GLU A 156 -10.35 -4.94 -6.61
CA GLU A 156 -11.37 -4.47 -5.67
C GLU A 156 -11.11 -3.03 -5.23
N PHE A 157 -9.88 -2.68 -4.85
CA PHE A 157 -9.51 -1.30 -4.47
C PHE A 157 -9.91 -0.26 -5.53
N LEU A 158 -9.77 -0.56 -6.81
CA LEU A 158 -10.15 0.36 -7.89
C LEU A 158 -11.68 0.60 -7.99
N ARG A 159 -12.50 -0.24 -7.37
CA ARG A 159 -13.95 -0.04 -7.22
C ARG A 159 -14.31 0.90 -6.07
N ASN A 160 -13.41 1.13 -5.12
CA ASN A 160 -13.66 2.04 -3.99
C ASN A 160 -13.88 3.47 -4.51
N PRO A 161 -15.09 4.07 -4.33
CA PRO A 161 -15.40 5.41 -4.82
C PRO A 161 -14.70 6.52 -4.04
N LEU A 162 -14.20 6.24 -2.83
CA LEU A 162 -13.60 7.20 -1.90
C LEU A 162 -12.07 7.13 -1.85
N ARG A 163 -11.44 6.20 -2.57
CA ARG A 163 -9.97 6.09 -2.67
C ARG A 163 -9.30 7.39 -3.10
N TYR A 164 -8.08 7.62 -2.62
CA TYR A 164 -7.20 8.68 -3.08
C TYR A 164 -6.58 8.31 -4.44
N ILE A 165 -6.44 9.31 -5.30
CA ILE A 165 -5.76 9.18 -6.60
C ILE A 165 -4.36 9.77 -6.52
N ARG A 166 -3.52 9.44 -7.51
CA ARG A 166 -2.11 9.85 -7.50
C ARG A 166 -1.94 11.37 -7.40
N GLN A 167 -2.84 12.13 -8.02
CA GLN A 167 -2.86 13.59 -8.00
C GLN A 167 -3.09 14.16 -6.61
N ASP A 168 -3.81 13.47 -5.73
CA ASP A 168 -4.06 13.94 -4.37
C ASP A 168 -2.75 14.04 -3.56
N PHE A 169 -1.77 13.19 -3.89
CA PHE A 169 -0.43 13.17 -3.30
C PHE A 169 0.58 14.11 -3.97
N SER A 170 0.12 15.10 -4.75
CA SER A 170 1.03 16.08 -5.39
C SER A 170 1.72 17.00 -4.38
N GLY A 171 1.15 17.14 -3.18
CA GLY A 171 1.69 17.88 -2.05
C GLY A 171 2.90 17.18 -1.41
N GLN A 172 3.11 17.47 -0.13
CA GLN A 172 4.25 16.94 0.62
C GLN A 172 3.83 16.67 2.05
N GLY A 173 4.05 15.46 2.53
CA GLY A 173 3.52 15.09 3.83
C GLY A 173 3.65 13.62 4.15
N VAL A 174 2.84 13.15 5.09
CA VAL A 174 2.92 11.79 5.62
C VAL A 174 1.60 11.04 5.56
N VAL A 175 1.69 9.72 5.42
CA VAL A 175 0.60 8.78 5.72
C VAL A 175 1.09 7.86 6.83
N LEU A 176 0.36 7.81 7.95
CA LEU A 176 0.65 6.94 9.09
C LEU A 176 -0.43 5.85 9.17
N SER A 177 -0.07 4.61 8.84
CA SER A 177 -1.04 3.52 8.69
C SER A 177 -0.57 2.29 9.46
N HIS A 178 -1.23 1.97 10.57
CA HIS A 178 -1.06 0.68 11.28
C HIS A 178 0.40 0.27 11.56
N GLY A 179 1.22 1.21 12.05
CA GLY A 179 2.65 0.98 12.31
C GLY A 179 3.56 1.18 11.10
N ASN A 180 3.01 1.57 9.95
CA ASN A 180 3.75 1.93 8.74
C ASN A 180 3.82 3.44 8.60
N GLY A 181 4.95 3.95 8.12
CA GLY A 181 5.20 5.37 7.90
C GLY A 181 5.63 5.63 6.47
N PHE A 182 4.90 6.49 5.78
CA PHE A 182 5.19 6.88 4.40
C PHE A 182 5.34 8.40 4.32
N TRP A 183 6.37 8.85 3.63
CA TRP A 183 6.48 10.22 3.13
C TRP A 183 5.96 10.26 1.70
N TYR A 184 5.09 11.19 1.37
CA TYR A 184 4.67 11.40 -0.01
C TYR A 184 5.14 12.74 -0.55
N GLU A 185 5.45 12.76 -1.83
CA GLU A 185 5.83 13.96 -2.57
C GLU A 185 5.60 13.75 -4.06
N ALA A 186 5.03 14.75 -4.74
CA ALA A 186 4.86 14.74 -6.21
C ALA A 186 4.18 13.48 -6.77
N GLY A 187 3.20 12.94 -6.04
CA GLY A 187 2.42 11.76 -6.43
C GLY A 187 3.16 10.44 -6.22
N GLU A 188 4.21 10.40 -5.40
CA GLU A 188 4.98 9.20 -5.08
C GLU A 188 5.20 9.06 -3.58
N LEU A 189 5.37 7.82 -3.13
CA LEU A 189 5.59 7.47 -1.73
C LEU A 189 6.99 6.89 -1.52
N LEU A 190 7.64 7.37 -0.46
CA LEU A 190 8.82 6.80 0.17
C LEU A 190 8.37 6.08 1.46
N SER A 191 8.60 4.78 1.52
CA SER A 191 8.33 3.96 2.70
C SER A 191 9.49 4.01 3.70
N PHE A 192 9.23 4.31 4.97
CA PHE A 192 10.20 4.19 6.07
C PHE A 192 10.01 2.92 6.91
N ALA A 193 8.79 2.38 6.92
CA ALA A 193 8.45 1.12 7.56
C ALA A 193 7.31 0.47 6.80
N ALA A 194 7.50 -0.79 6.41
CA ALA A 194 6.48 -1.60 5.76
C ALA A 194 6.46 -3.00 6.38
N HIS A 195 5.44 -3.24 7.18
CA HIS A 195 5.22 -4.46 7.95
C HIS A 195 4.20 -5.38 7.27
N PRO A 196 4.07 -6.65 7.72
CA PRO A 196 3.10 -7.57 7.15
C PRO A 196 1.67 -7.03 7.10
N GLY A 197 1.01 -7.28 5.97
CA GLY A 197 -0.35 -6.82 5.70
C GLY A 197 -0.47 -5.35 5.28
N PHE A 198 0.64 -4.61 5.11
CA PHE A 198 0.58 -3.19 4.74
C PHE A 198 -0.19 -2.94 3.43
N VAL A 199 -0.17 -3.88 2.47
CA VAL A 199 -0.93 -3.76 1.19
C VAL A 199 -2.42 -3.60 1.46
N ALA A 200 -3.00 -4.56 2.20
CA ALA A 200 -4.42 -4.55 2.53
C ALA A 200 -4.78 -3.34 3.38
N LYS A 201 -3.92 -3.00 4.34
CA LYS A 201 -4.09 -1.83 5.23
C LYS A 201 -4.10 -0.52 4.45
N LEU A 202 -3.11 -0.27 3.58
CA LEU A 202 -3.06 0.94 2.76
C LEU A 202 -4.25 1.02 1.80
N MET A 203 -4.59 -0.08 1.12
CA MET A 203 -5.75 -0.09 0.23
C MET A 203 -7.05 0.16 1.00
N GLY A 204 -7.16 -0.37 2.22
CA GLY A 204 -8.28 -0.11 3.14
C GLY A 204 -8.35 1.34 3.60
N ASP A 205 -7.20 1.99 3.76
CA ASP A 205 -7.08 3.43 4.01
C ASP A 205 -7.30 4.29 2.74
N GLY A 206 -7.66 3.67 1.62
CA GLY A 206 -7.89 4.37 0.35
C GLY A 206 -6.60 4.77 -0.38
N VAL A 207 -5.43 4.35 0.09
CA VAL A 207 -4.12 4.67 -0.50
C VAL A 207 -3.63 3.53 -1.38
N ASP A 208 -3.22 3.85 -2.60
CA ASP A 208 -2.68 2.87 -3.53
C ASP A 208 -1.22 2.49 -3.18
N PRO A 209 -0.92 1.24 -2.80
CA PRO A 209 0.45 0.84 -2.48
C PRO A 209 1.37 0.89 -3.71
N ASP A 210 0.81 0.91 -4.93
CA ASP A 210 1.56 1.07 -6.18
C ASP A 210 2.14 2.48 -6.37
N PHE A 211 1.85 3.43 -5.48
CA PHE A 211 2.50 4.75 -5.44
C PHE A 211 3.86 4.72 -4.74
N ILE A 212 4.21 3.62 -4.06
CA ILE A 212 5.53 3.44 -3.44
C ILE A 212 6.57 3.24 -4.54
N THR A 213 7.48 4.20 -4.69
CA THR A 213 8.59 4.15 -5.66
C THR A 213 9.95 4.06 -5.00
N ALA A 214 10.02 4.35 -3.69
CA ALA A 214 11.22 4.24 -2.89
C ALA A 214 10.97 3.63 -1.51
N SER A 215 11.99 3.00 -0.95
CA SER A 215 11.97 2.45 0.41
C SER A 215 13.28 2.76 1.14
N ALA A 216 13.18 3.39 2.31
CA ALA A 216 14.27 3.53 3.25
C ALA A 216 14.32 2.27 4.12
N TYR A 217 15.14 1.29 3.70
CA TYR A 217 15.15 -0.04 4.29
C TYR A 217 16.56 -0.52 4.55
N ASN A 218 16.79 -1.00 5.77
CA ASN A 218 18.00 -1.70 6.15
C ASN A 218 17.69 -3.18 6.26
N LEU A 219 18.32 -3.97 5.40
CA LEU A 219 18.26 -5.42 5.46
C LEU A 219 19.65 -5.92 5.87
N THR A 220 19.74 -6.46 7.07
CA THR A 220 20.97 -7.08 7.58
C THR A 220 20.86 -8.61 7.52
N SER A 221 22.00 -9.30 7.62
CA SER A 221 22.07 -10.77 7.48
C SER A 221 21.24 -11.52 8.53
N ASP A 222 21.16 -11.00 9.75
CA ASP A 222 20.36 -11.53 10.85
C ASP A 222 18.84 -11.35 10.66
N GLN A 223 18.43 -10.50 9.71
CA GLN A 223 17.02 -10.20 9.43
C GLN A 223 16.48 -10.94 8.20
N MET A 224 17.27 -11.79 7.54
CA MET A 224 16.88 -12.45 6.29
C MET A 224 15.63 -13.35 6.42
N ASP A 225 15.38 -13.91 7.61
CA ASP A 225 14.21 -14.74 7.91
C ASP A 225 13.00 -13.93 8.47
N SER A 226 13.17 -12.62 8.64
CA SER A 226 12.17 -11.77 9.28
C SER A 226 10.92 -11.61 8.41
N ARG A 227 9.80 -11.30 9.05
CA ARG A 227 8.55 -11.02 8.31
C ARG A 227 8.66 -9.75 7.45
N ASP A 228 9.44 -8.76 7.90
CA ASP A 228 9.68 -7.52 7.16
C ASP A 228 10.52 -7.79 5.90
N ALA A 229 11.50 -8.69 5.96
CA ALA A 229 12.26 -9.12 4.79
C ALA A 229 11.36 -9.80 3.74
N ALA A 230 10.41 -10.63 4.16
CA ALA A 230 9.43 -11.24 3.27
C ALA A 230 8.52 -10.17 2.61
N VAL A 231 8.10 -9.15 3.36
CA VAL A 231 7.34 -8.01 2.84
C VAL A 231 8.14 -7.24 1.80
N PHE A 232 9.42 -6.98 2.08
CA PHE A 232 10.32 -6.32 1.14
C PHE A 232 10.46 -7.10 -0.16
N ILE A 233 10.65 -8.42 -0.12
CA ILE A 233 10.67 -9.26 -1.32
C ILE A 233 9.35 -9.17 -2.10
N GLY A 234 8.21 -9.13 -1.41
CA GLY A 234 6.91 -8.87 -2.04
C GLY A 234 6.91 -7.57 -2.84
N PHE A 235 7.45 -6.46 -2.30
CA PHE A 235 7.60 -5.22 -3.06
C PHE A 235 8.45 -5.40 -4.32
N VAL A 236 9.60 -6.06 -4.20
CA VAL A 236 10.49 -6.27 -5.36
C VAL A 236 9.77 -7.07 -6.44
N LYS A 237 9.07 -8.14 -6.07
CA LYS A 237 8.24 -8.92 -7.00
C LYS A 237 7.18 -8.08 -7.70
N ARG A 238 6.43 -7.25 -6.95
CA ARG A 238 5.42 -6.35 -7.52
C ARG A 238 6.02 -5.32 -8.48
N MET A 239 7.17 -4.75 -8.12
CA MET A 239 7.85 -3.76 -8.97
C MET A 239 8.38 -4.39 -10.26
N ARG A 240 8.93 -5.61 -10.18
CA ARG A 240 9.36 -6.40 -11.34
C ARG A 240 8.19 -6.67 -12.28
N GLN A 241 7.07 -7.13 -11.74
CA GLN A 241 5.87 -7.42 -12.53
C GLN A 241 5.36 -6.17 -13.27
N ARG A 242 5.41 -5.00 -12.61
CA ARG A 242 5.04 -3.71 -13.20
C ARG A 242 6.11 -3.13 -14.14
N LYS A 243 7.24 -3.82 -14.32
CA LYS A 243 8.39 -3.36 -15.11
C LYS A 243 8.92 -2.00 -14.63
N LYS A 244 8.90 -1.78 -13.31
CA LYS A 244 9.36 -0.56 -12.65
C LYS A 244 10.57 -0.83 -11.76
N GLN A 245 11.33 0.23 -11.52
CA GLN A 245 12.45 0.22 -10.60
C GLN A 245 12.00 0.73 -9.21
N LEU A 246 12.43 0.03 -8.17
CA LEU A 246 12.32 0.40 -6.76
C LEU A 246 13.66 0.98 -6.31
N ARG A 247 13.65 2.24 -5.86
CA ARG A 247 14.81 2.84 -5.21
C ARG A 247 14.86 2.40 -3.75
N VAL A 248 15.96 1.80 -3.32
CA VAL A 248 16.18 1.38 -1.94
C VAL A 248 17.29 2.22 -1.33
N ILE A 249 16.93 3.04 -0.35
CA ILE A 249 17.86 3.88 0.39
C ILE A 249 18.27 3.11 1.63
N SER A 250 19.56 2.80 1.79
CA SER A 250 20.04 1.93 2.86
C SER A 250 21.37 2.40 3.42
N SER A 251 21.56 2.26 4.73
CA SER A 251 22.89 2.36 5.34
C SER A 251 23.62 1.03 5.43
N HIS A 252 22.95 -0.08 5.06
CA HIS A 252 23.50 -1.43 5.01
C HIS A 252 23.31 -2.02 3.60
N PRO A 253 23.94 -1.42 2.58
CA PRO A 253 23.61 -1.72 1.18
C PRO A 253 24.10 -3.09 0.72
N GLU A 254 24.99 -3.77 1.44
CA GLU A 254 25.71 -4.94 0.91
C GLU A 254 24.80 -6.11 0.56
N LEU A 255 23.86 -6.45 1.44
CA LEU A 255 22.90 -7.52 1.18
C LEU A 255 21.94 -7.16 0.03
N LEU A 256 21.50 -5.89 -0.02
CA LEU A 256 20.62 -5.37 -1.07
C LEU A 256 21.30 -5.32 -2.44
N ARG A 257 22.59 -4.95 -2.50
CA ARG A 257 23.41 -4.98 -3.73
C ARG A 257 23.56 -6.39 -4.28
N LYS A 258 23.74 -7.39 -3.40
CA LYS A 258 23.74 -8.80 -3.80
C LYS A 258 22.36 -9.22 -4.30
N LEU A 259 21.28 -8.83 -3.61
CA LEU A 259 19.90 -9.14 -4.03
C LEU A 259 19.54 -8.56 -5.40
N LYS A 260 20.07 -7.38 -5.76
CA LYS A 260 19.91 -6.80 -7.11
C LYS A 260 20.31 -7.77 -8.23
N LEU A 261 21.25 -8.69 -7.99
CA LEU A 261 21.68 -9.69 -8.97
C LEU A 261 20.53 -10.61 -9.40
N LEU A 262 19.55 -10.89 -8.55
CA LEU A 262 18.38 -11.72 -8.88
C LEU A 262 17.34 -10.98 -9.73
N PHE A 263 17.40 -9.66 -9.79
CA PHE A 263 16.44 -8.81 -10.48
C PHE A 263 17.14 -7.90 -11.51
N PRO A 264 17.87 -8.48 -12.49
CA PRO A 264 18.66 -7.72 -13.44
C PRO A 264 17.78 -7.00 -14.49
N GLU A 265 18.43 -6.10 -15.24
CA GLU A 265 17.85 -5.47 -16.44
C GLU A 265 17.47 -6.51 -17.50
N ARG A 266 16.37 -6.25 -18.23
CA ARG A 266 15.83 -7.12 -19.28
C ARG A 266 15.43 -6.33 -20.51
N GLY A 267 16.31 -6.27 -21.50
CA GLY A 267 16.09 -5.43 -22.68
C GLY A 267 15.94 -3.97 -22.25
N GLU A 268 14.78 -3.36 -22.52
CA GLU A 268 14.45 -1.99 -22.13
C GLU A 268 13.96 -1.84 -20.68
N ILE A 269 13.72 -2.96 -19.97
CA ILE A 269 13.22 -2.94 -18.59
C ILE A 269 14.41 -2.72 -17.65
N PRO A 270 14.41 -1.65 -16.82
CA PRO A 270 15.49 -1.38 -15.88
C PRO A 270 15.57 -2.46 -14.80
N ALA A 271 16.72 -2.57 -14.14
CA ALA A 271 16.88 -3.43 -12.99
C ALA A 271 15.83 -3.05 -11.94
N THR A 272 15.17 -4.04 -11.35
CA THR A 272 14.08 -3.79 -10.41
C THR A 272 14.57 -3.07 -9.17
N LEU A 273 15.83 -3.26 -8.77
CA LEU A 273 16.43 -2.62 -7.60
C LEU A 273 17.48 -1.58 -7.98
N ASP A 274 17.32 -0.37 -7.44
CA ASP A 274 18.34 0.68 -7.41
C ASP A 274 18.73 0.98 -5.96
N VAL A 275 19.93 0.57 -5.54
CA VAL A 275 20.36 0.64 -4.14
C VAL A 275 21.24 1.87 -3.95
N THR A 276 20.73 2.85 -3.20
CA THR A 276 21.45 4.06 -2.82
C THR A 276 22.02 3.90 -1.40
N ASP A 277 23.33 4.08 -1.29
CA ASP A 277 24.07 3.96 -0.03
C ASP A 277 24.13 5.31 0.70
N VAL A 278 23.54 5.34 1.90
CA VAL A 278 23.56 6.49 2.81
C VAL A 278 24.36 6.23 4.09
N SER A 279 25.29 5.27 4.05
CA SER A 279 26.22 5.06 5.15
C SER A 279 27.16 6.27 5.34
N GLY A 280 27.53 6.54 6.61
CA GLY A 280 28.39 7.66 6.97
C GLY A 280 27.72 9.02 6.74
N LYS A 281 28.37 9.89 5.94
CA LYS A 281 27.88 11.25 5.62
C LYS A 281 27.12 11.34 4.29
N ARG A 282 26.87 10.21 3.62
CA ARG A 282 26.19 10.16 2.32
C ARG A 282 24.71 10.48 2.47
N LYS A 283 24.13 11.08 1.43
CA LYS A 283 22.72 11.46 1.37
C LYS A 283 22.12 10.94 0.06
N ALA A 284 20.85 10.60 0.10
CA ALA A 284 20.06 10.21 -1.05
C ALA A 284 19.00 11.28 -1.34
N THR A 285 18.60 11.42 -2.60
CA THR A 285 17.48 12.27 -2.97
C THR A 285 16.23 11.43 -3.21
N PHE A 286 15.09 11.93 -2.75
CA PHE A 286 13.77 11.47 -3.11
C PHE A 286 12.99 12.71 -3.54
N ARG A 287 12.87 12.90 -4.86
CA ARG A 287 12.33 14.16 -5.43
C ARG A 287 13.14 15.35 -4.89
N ASP A 288 12.52 16.39 -4.33
CA ASP A 288 13.25 17.52 -3.74
C ASP A 288 13.53 17.34 -2.23
N SER A 289 13.22 16.17 -1.68
CA SER A 289 13.62 15.76 -0.32
C SER A 289 14.99 15.09 -0.31
N ILE A 290 15.77 15.38 0.73
CA ILE A 290 17.07 14.75 0.99
C ILE A 290 16.90 13.79 2.17
N VAL A 291 17.17 12.52 1.93
CA VAL A 291 17.12 11.44 2.92
C VAL A 291 18.54 11.13 3.37
N SER A 292 18.74 11.02 4.68
CA SER A 292 20.02 10.64 5.27
C SER A 292 19.81 9.80 6.52
N ARG A 293 20.89 9.20 7.03
CA ARG A 293 20.86 8.44 8.27
C ARG A 293 21.92 8.99 9.22
N LYS A 294 21.54 9.21 10.48
CA LYS A 294 22.45 9.67 11.54
C LYS A 294 22.11 8.94 12.83
N ASP A 295 23.08 8.27 13.45
CA ASP A 295 22.90 7.56 14.73
C ASP A 295 21.69 6.61 14.72
N ASP A 296 21.55 5.83 13.64
CA ASP A 296 20.41 4.94 13.34
C ASP A 296 19.04 5.59 13.12
N LYS A 297 18.98 6.93 13.13
CA LYS A 297 17.76 7.70 12.83
C LYS A 297 17.67 7.99 11.35
N TRP A 298 16.49 7.76 10.78
CA TRP A 298 16.16 8.22 9.43
C TRP A 298 15.80 9.70 9.47
N LEU A 299 16.57 10.52 8.77
CA LEU A 299 16.36 11.95 8.67
C LEU A 299 15.92 12.33 7.26
N LEU A 300 14.93 13.20 7.17
CA LEU A 300 14.44 13.79 5.92
C LEU A 300 14.52 15.31 6.04
N HIS A 301 15.18 15.93 5.06
CA HIS A 301 15.25 17.38 4.93
C HIS A 301 14.57 17.80 3.64
N ARG A 302 13.69 18.80 3.74
CA ARG A 302 13.06 19.44 2.58
C ARG A 302 13.04 20.95 2.77
N ALA A 303 13.39 21.68 1.73
CA ALA A 303 13.40 23.14 1.78
C ALA A 303 12.01 23.69 2.19
N GLY A 304 12.00 24.65 3.10
CA GLY A 304 10.77 25.25 3.63
C GLY A 304 10.06 24.45 4.73
N LEU A 305 10.60 23.30 5.14
CA LEU A 305 10.13 22.53 6.28
C LEU A 305 11.26 22.33 7.31
N PRO A 306 10.92 22.16 8.61
CA PRO A 306 11.88 21.70 9.62
C PRO A 306 12.47 20.33 9.25
N GLU A 307 13.66 20.04 9.76
CA GLU A 307 14.22 18.68 9.65
C GLU A 307 13.30 17.67 10.33
N MET A 308 13.11 16.51 9.71
CA MET A 308 12.20 15.46 10.15
C MET A 308 12.97 14.19 10.49
N ALA A 309 12.63 13.54 11.59
CA ALA A 309 13.06 12.19 11.90
C ALA A 309 11.89 11.20 11.88
N PHE A 310 12.12 10.06 11.24
CA PHE A 310 11.16 8.96 11.17
C PHE A 310 11.56 7.84 12.14
N GLY A 311 10.65 7.49 13.04
CA GLY A 311 10.84 6.43 14.04
C GLY A 311 11.71 6.83 15.23
N SER A 312 12.08 8.10 15.37
CA SER A 312 12.92 8.58 16.46
C SER A 312 12.56 10.01 16.87
N GLU A 313 12.87 10.37 18.11
CA GLU A 313 12.66 11.72 18.63
C GLU A 313 13.81 12.67 18.24
N MET A 314 13.42 13.93 18.03
CA MET A 314 14.27 15.09 17.77
C MET A 314 13.97 16.20 18.79
N GLU A 315 15.05 16.84 19.25
CA GLU A 315 14.97 18.00 20.14
C GLU A 315 14.49 19.26 19.40
N ASN A 316 14.94 19.45 18.16
CA ASN A 316 14.55 20.57 17.30
C ASN A 316 14.23 20.04 15.90
N GLY A 317 12.99 20.18 15.46
CA GLY A 317 12.45 19.63 14.22
C GLY A 317 11.15 18.86 14.43
N LEU A 318 10.88 17.94 13.51
CA LEU A 318 9.70 17.09 13.50
C LEU A 318 10.08 15.65 13.84
N SER A 319 9.39 15.04 14.79
CA SER A 319 9.51 13.61 15.11
C SER A 319 8.25 12.88 14.65
N ILE A 320 8.40 11.91 13.77
CA ILE A 320 7.29 11.13 13.20
C ILE A 320 7.40 9.71 13.76
N ASP A 321 6.59 9.43 14.78
CA ASP A 321 6.47 8.11 15.40
C ASP A 321 5.27 7.38 14.76
N PHE A 322 5.55 6.58 13.72
CA PHE A 322 4.52 5.83 13.00
C PHE A 322 3.98 4.62 13.80
N VAL A 323 4.67 4.18 14.86
CA VAL A 323 4.21 3.10 15.75
C VAL A 323 3.16 3.64 16.71
N LYS A 324 3.45 4.76 17.38
CA LYS A 324 2.51 5.44 18.28
C LYS A 324 1.52 6.35 17.56
N ARG A 325 1.70 6.56 16.25
CA ARG A 325 0.93 7.49 15.40
C ARG A 325 0.96 8.90 15.96
N ARG A 326 2.17 9.38 16.25
CA ARG A 326 2.41 10.68 16.88
C ARG A 326 3.34 11.51 16.01
N ILE A 327 2.97 12.76 15.78
CA ILE A 327 3.82 13.77 15.15
C ILE A 327 4.13 14.81 16.22
N SER A 328 5.40 14.94 16.59
CA SER A 328 5.86 15.98 17.52
C SER A 328 6.59 17.05 16.74
N PHE A 329 6.26 18.32 16.96
CA PHE A 329 6.96 19.46 16.42
C PHE A 329 7.59 20.24 17.56
N ASN A 330 8.92 20.29 17.57
CA ASN A 330 9.70 20.94 18.61
C ASN A 330 10.60 22.01 17.97
N THR A 331 10.57 23.21 18.52
CA THR A 331 11.54 24.27 18.28
C THR A 331 11.99 24.81 19.62
N GLU A 332 12.91 25.78 19.62
CA GLU A 332 13.34 26.46 20.86
C GLU A 332 12.18 27.12 21.62
N THR A 333 11.12 27.53 20.91
CA THR A 333 10.01 28.33 21.47
C THR A 333 8.65 27.64 21.40
N VAL A 334 8.52 26.56 20.62
CA VAL A 334 7.24 25.90 20.35
C VAL A 334 7.39 24.40 20.52
N GLN A 335 6.48 23.81 21.29
CA GLN A 335 6.32 22.36 21.40
C GLN A 335 4.86 22.01 21.14
N ALA A 336 4.63 21.13 20.17
CA ALA A 336 3.30 20.65 19.82
C ALA A 336 3.34 19.15 19.52
N VAL A 337 2.29 18.46 19.92
CA VAL A 337 2.14 17.02 19.70
C VAL A 337 0.78 16.75 19.07
N PHE A 338 0.79 16.00 17.98
CA PHE A 338 -0.40 15.62 17.22
C PHE A 338 -0.51 14.10 17.19
N ALA A 339 -1.73 13.58 17.40
CA ALA A 339 -2.04 12.16 17.32
C ALA A 339 -3.11 11.95 16.24
N PRO A 340 -2.75 12.01 14.95
CA PRO A 340 -3.73 11.84 13.89
C PRO A 340 -4.33 10.43 13.88
N PRO A 341 -5.59 10.26 13.44
CA PRO A 341 -6.15 8.95 13.16
C PRO A 341 -5.33 8.24 12.07
N ALA A 342 -5.31 6.90 12.13
CA ALA A 342 -4.56 6.10 11.17
C ALA A 342 -5.16 6.20 9.76
N GLY A 343 -4.31 6.11 8.74
CA GLY A 343 -4.72 5.97 7.34
C GLY A 343 -4.96 7.28 6.61
N PHE A 344 -5.11 8.40 7.32
CA PHE A 344 -5.35 9.69 6.68
C PHE A 344 -4.04 10.36 6.25
N PRO A 345 -3.95 10.86 5.00
CA PRO A 345 -2.81 11.66 4.56
C PRO A 345 -2.79 13.04 5.22
N ILE A 346 -1.59 13.54 5.51
CA ILE A 346 -1.37 14.82 6.20
C ILE A 346 -0.30 15.63 5.47
N ASP A 347 -0.65 16.76 4.87
CA ASP A 347 0.26 17.71 4.25
C ASP A 347 1.02 18.50 5.33
N PHE A 348 2.30 18.77 5.11
CA PHE A 348 3.11 19.63 5.98
C PHE A 348 3.27 21.02 5.36
N ILE A 349 2.89 22.06 6.13
CA ILE A 349 2.85 23.45 5.69
C ILE A 349 3.70 24.30 6.62
N GLY A 350 4.80 24.86 6.11
CA GLY A 350 5.82 25.58 6.90
C GLY A 350 5.43 26.95 7.47
N HIS A 351 4.16 27.35 7.39
CA HIS A 351 3.69 28.65 7.86
C HIS A 351 2.41 28.53 8.69
N ASN A 352 1.90 29.64 9.25
CA ASN A 352 0.62 29.65 9.96
C ASN A 352 -0.57 29.53 8.97
N PRO A 353 -1.71 28.97 9.39
CA PRO A 353 -2.91 28.95 8.57
C PRO A 353 -3.41 30.38 8.26
N PRO A 354 -3.85 30.68 7.02
CA PRO A 354 -4.45 31.97 6.72
C PRO A 354 -5.77 32.14 7.48
N GLU A 355 -5.84 33.10 8.40
CA GLU A 355 -7.00 33.27 9.29
C GLU A 355 -8.32 33.45 8.55
N THR A 356 -8.28 34.20 7.44
CA THR A 356 -9.44 34.47 6.60
C THR A 356 -9.98 33.19 5.97
N GLN A 357 -9.12 32.21 5.69
CA GLN A 357 -9.49 30.96 5.05
C GLN A 357 -9.89 29.87 6.05
N MET A 358 -9.52 29.99 7.34
CA MET A 358 -9.76 28.92 8.31
C MET A 358 -11.24 28.57 8.45
N MET A 359 -12.10 29.59 8.56
CA MET A 359 -13.55 29.39 8.68
C MET A 359 -14.13 28.79 7.41
N ASP A 360 -13.78 29.33 6.26
CA ASP A 360 -14.41 28.94 4.99
C ASP A 360 -13.94 27.54 4.56
N LYS A 361 -12.62 27.28 4.63
CA LYS A 361 -11.98 26.04 4.17
C LYS A 361 -12.18 24.86 5.11
N TYR A 362 -12.13 25.05 6.44
CA TYR A 362 -12.12 23.94 7.39
C TYR A 362 -13.40 23.81 8.22
N VAL A 363 -14.22 24.86 8.31
CA VAL A 363 -15.49 24.81 9.05
C VAL A 363 -16.66 24.72 8.07
N ALA A 364 -16.88 25.76 7.27
CA ALA A 364 -18.05 25.83 6.37
C ALA A 364 -17.99 24.77 5.27
N TYR A 365 -16.84 24.59 4.62
CA TYR A 365 -16.65 23.55 3.61
C TYR A 365 -16.80 22.15 4.20
N THR A 366 -16.18 21.86 5.34
CA THR A 366 -16.35 20.58 6.04
C THR A 366 -17.82 20.32 6.36
N LEU A 367 -18.51 21.30 6.96
CA LEU A 367 -19.94 21.20 7.26
C LEU A 367 -20.76 20.85 6.01
N THR A 368 -20.50 21.52 4.90
CA THR A 368 -21.20 21.27 3.62
C THR A 368 -21.04 19.82 3.14
N ASN A 369 -19.89 19.19 3.39
CA ASN A 369 -19.63 17.81 2.97
C ASN A 369 -20.12 16.76 3.97
N VAL A 370 -20.25 17.11 5.26
CA VAL A 370 -20.63 16.13 6.28
C VAL A 370 -22.11 16.20 6.67
N LYS A 371 -22.80 17.30 6.41
CA LYS A 371 -24.15 17.59 6.94
C LYS A 371 -25.15 16.45 6.71
N ASP A 372 -25.13 15.84 5.54
CA ASP A 372 -26.08 14.76 5.16
C ASP A 372 -25.77 13.42 5.85
N HIS A 373 -24.63 13.34 6.55
CA HIS A 373 -24.19 12.18 7.33
C HIS A 373 -24.41 12.36 8.84
N LEU A 374 -24.91 13.52 9.26
CA LEU A 374 -25.06 13.88 10.66
C LEU A 374 -26.47 13.53 11.17
N SER A 375 -26.55 13.08 12.41
CA SER A 375 -27.81 13.04 13.14
C SER A 375 -28.34 14.44 13.45
N ASN A 376 -29.63 14.56 13.80
CA ASN A 376 -30.24 15.85 14.12
C ASN A 376 -29.52 16.59 15.26
N SER A 377 -29.06 15.88 16.29
CA SER A 377 -28.30 16.47 17.41
C SER A 377 -26.93 16.98 16.96
N GLU A 378 -26.24 16.23 16.09
CA GLU A 378 -24.97 16.66 15.51
C GLU A 378 -25.15 17.88 14.61
N VAL A 379 -26.18 17.91 13.74
CA VAL A 379 -26.50 19.07 12.89
C VAL A 379 -26.71 20.32 13.74
N GLN A 380 -27.44 20.21 14.86
CA GLN A 380 -27.63 21.31 15.78
C GLN A 380 -26.30 21.77 16.39
N ALA A 381 -25.47 20.84 16.87
CA ALA A 381 -24.18 21.16 17.48
C ALA A 381 -23.23 21.86 16.49
N VAL A 382 -23.02 21.28 15.30
CA VAL A 382 -22.10 21.85 14.30
C VAL A 382 -22.56 23.22 13.80
N THR A 383 -23.87 23.42 13.63
CA THR A 383 -24.43 24.71 13.17
C THR A 383 -24.25 25.79 14.22
N VAL A 384 -24.49 25.48 15.50
CA VAL A 384 -24.30 26.44 16.59
C VAL A 384 -22.82 26.76 16.80
N LEU A 385 -21.92 25.78 16.66
CA LEU A 385 -20.47 25.98 16.74
C LEU A 385 -19.93 26.82 15.59
N GLU A 386 -20.39 26.60 14.36
CA GLU A 386 -20.02 27.44 13.22
C GLU A 386 -20.39 28.91 13.48
N ARG A 387 -21.62 29.15 13.96
CA ARG A 387 -22.07 30.50 14.32
C ARG A 387 -21.24 31.10 15.46
N TYR A 388 -20.93 30.30 16.49
CA TYR A 388 -20.08 30.71 17.59
C TYR A 388 -18.70 31.15 17.11
N LEU A 389 -18.04 30.36 16.27
CA LEU A 389 -16.72 30.67 15.74
C LEU A 389 -16.70 31.94 14.90
N LYS A 390 -17.69 32.11 14.00
CA LYS A 390 -17.84 33.32 13.20
C LYS A 390 -17.96 34.55 14.09
N MET A 391 -18.83 34.51 15.09
CA MET A 391 -19.01 35.62 16.01
C MET A 391 -17.79 35.89 16.90
N LEU A 392 -17.14 34.84 17.41
CA LEU A 392 -15.92 34.99 18.20
C LEU A 392 -14.82 35.68 17.37
N ARG A 393 -14.60 35.21 16.13
CA ARG A 393 -13.65 35.81 15.20
C ARG A 393 -13.98 37.29 14.93
N ASP A 394 -15.24 37.60 14.70
CA ASP A 394 -15.68 38.96 14.40
C ASP A 394 -15.51 39.89 15.62
N ASP A 395 -15.80 39.40 16.84
CA ASP A 395 -15.56 40.12 18.10
C ASP A 395 -14.05 40.35 18.34
N ILE A 396 -13.19 39.37 18.02
CA ILE A 396 -11.72 39.50 18.07
C ILE A 396 -11.22 40.54 17.07
N ASN A 397 -11.69 40.49 15.82
CA ASN A 397 -11.28 41.44 14.77
C ASN A 397 -11.77 42.87 15.07
N ALA A 398 -12.94 43.00 15.70
CA ALA A 398 -13.44 44.27 16.22
C ALA A 398 -12.72 44.74 17.51
N LYS A 399 -11.71 44.00 17.99
CA LYS A 399 -10.93 44.28 19.21
C LYS A 399 -11.81 44.47 20.45
N LYS A 400 -12.94 43.76 20.54
CA LYS A 400 -13.81 43.81 21.71
C LYS A 400 -13.13 43.13 22.88
N THR A 401 -13.07 43.78 24.04
CA THR A 401 -12.40 43.24 25.24
C THR A 401 -13.31 42.38 26.11
N SER A 402 -14.64 42.42 25.89
CA SER A 402 -15.65 41.70 26.67
C SER A 402 -16.53 40.80 25.78
N VAL A 403 -17.06 39.74 26.39
CA VAL A 403 -17.98 38.80 25.73
C VAL A 403 -19.33 39.49 25.51
N SER A 404 -19.76 39.62 24.26
CA SER A 404 -21.08 40.16 23.95
C SER A 404 -22.20 39.24 24.50
N PRO A 405 -23.37 39.78 24.91
CA PRO A 405 -24.48 38.98 25.42
C PRO A 405 -24.90 37.87 24.44
N LEU A 406 -24.88 38.18 23.14
CA LEU A 406 -25.20 37.23 22.08
C LEU A 406 -24.15 36.12 21.97
N LEU A 407 -22.85 36.44 22.03
CA LEU A 407 -21.79 35.42 22.04
C LEU A 407 -21.90 34.53 23.28
N LYS A 408 -22.24 35.10 24.44
CA LYS A 408 -22.49 34.35 25.69
C LYS A 408 -23.66 33.39 25.54
N GLN A 409 -24.77 33.84 24.96
CA GLN A 409 -25.95 33.01 24.70
C GLN A 409 -25.63 31.86 23.74
N ILE A 410 -24.98 32.16 22.61
CA ILE A 410 -24.61 31.15 21.61
C ILE A 410 -23.60 30.16 22.18
N GLY A 411 -22.64 30.62 22.99
CA GLY A 411 -21.71 29.74 23.70
C GLY A 411 -22.42 28.84 24.72
N GLY A 412 -23.47 29.33 25.39
CA GLY A 412 -24.37 28.50 26.21
C GLY A 412 -25.00 27.37 25.38
N ASN A 413 -25.67 27.76 24.29
CA ASN A 413 -26.34 26.82 23.38
C ASN A 413 -25.36 25.81 22.76
N ALA A 414 -24.13 26.22 22.44
CA ALA A 414 -23.12 25.33 21.88
C ALA A 414 -22.75 24.22 22.87
N ARG A 415 -22.53 24.57 24.14
CA ARG A 415 -22.24 23.59 25.20
C ARG A 415 -23.39 22.65 25.44
N ASP A 416 -24.61 23.18 25.46
CA ASP A 416 -25.79 22.35 25.63
C ASP A 416 -25.96 21.41 24.43
N ALA A 417 -25.80 21.88 23.20
CA ALA A 417 -25.85 21.02 22.01
C ALA A 417 -24.78 19.91 22.03
N LEU A 418 -23.54 20.24 22.41
CA LEU A 418 -22.45 19.26 22.55
C LEU A 418 -22.76 18.14 23.55
N ARG A 419 -23.51 18.42 24.63
CA ARG A 419 -23.94 17.41 25.61
C ARG A 419 -24.94 16.40 25.05
N HIS A 420 -25.64 16.74 23.98
CA HIS A 420 -26.62 15.87 23.32
C HIS A 420 -26.02 15.07 22.15
N CYS A 421 -24.75 15.27 21.81
CA CYS A 421 -24.04 14.40 20.87
C CYS A 421 -23.76 13.04 21.52
N SER A 422 -24.14 11.95 20.85
CA SER A 422 -23.94 10.59 21.37
C SER A 422 -22.52 10.10 21.09
N PRO A 423 -21.88 9.36 22.01
CA PRO A 423 -20.55 8.79 21.82
C PRO A 423 -20.44 7.86 20.59
N ASN A 424 -21.54 7.24 20.18
CA ASN A 424 -21.56 6.30 19.05
C ASN A 424 -21.57 7.01 17.68
N GLN A 425 -21.51 8.34 17.65
CA GLN A 425 -21.61 9.18 16.45
C GLN A 425 -20.26 9.70 15.95
N GLY A 426 -19.17 8.92 16.09
CA GLY A 426 -17.80 9.33 15.68
C GLY A 426 -17.49 9.15 14.19
N GLY A 427 -18.42 9.53 13.33
CA GLY A 427 -18.26 9.51 11.88
C GLY A 427 -17.61 10.81 11.36
N PRO A 428 -18.10 11.37 10.24
CA PRO A 428 -17.55 12.59 9.65
C PRO A 428 -17.57 13.83 10.59
N SER A 429 -18.43 13.86 11.61
CA SER A 429 -18.49 14.93 12.61
C SER A 429 -17.20 15.07 13.42
N TRP A 430 -16.44 13.98 13.61
CA TRP A 430 -15.14 14.00 14.30
C TRP A 430 -14.19 15.04 13.70
N PHE A 431 -14.12 15.12 12.35
CA PHE A 431 -13.25 16.07 11.65
C PHE A 431 -13.69 17.51 11.86
N PHE A 432 -15.01 17.75 11.87
CA PHE A 432 -15.54 19.08 12.16
C PHE A 432 -15.19 19.51 13.59
N PHE A 433 -15.43 18.67 14.59
CA PHE A 433 -15.10 18.98 15.98
C PHE A 433 -13.59 19.16 16.19
N SER A 434 -12.77 18.31 15.58
CA SER A 434 -11.31 18.45 15.58
C SER A 434 -10.87 19.81 15.02
N ASN A 435 -11.44 20.26 13.91
CA ASN A 435 -11.16 21.59 13.34
C ASN A 435 -11.57 22.72 14.28
N VAL A 436 -12.76 22.64 14.88
CA VAL A 436 -13.22 23.65 15.83
C VAL A 436 -12.27 23.73 17.03
N THR A 437 -11.85 22.60 17.59
CA THR A 437 -10.88 22.56 18.70
C THR A 437 -9.55 23.21 18.30
N ALA A 438 -8.99 22.83 17.15
CA ALA A 438 -7.73 23.37 16.65
C ALA A 438 -7.82 24.90 16.44
N ILE A 439 -8.92 25.38 15.84
CA ILE A 439 -9.11 26.81 15.60
C ILE A 439 -9.34 27.59 16.89
N LEU A 440 -10.08 27.03 17.87
CA LEU A 440 -10.21 27.66 19.19
C LEU A 440 -8.86 27.75 19.90
N GLY A 441 -8.02 26.71 19.82
CA GLY A 441 -6.66 26.75 20.32
C GLY A 441 -5.83 27.88 19.71
N PHE A 442 -5.92 28.02 18.38
CA PHE A 442 -5.27 29.12 17.64
C PHE A 442 -5.75 30.50 18.11
N LEU A 443 -7.08 30.72 18.16
CA LEU A 443 -7.66 32.00 18.56
C LEU A 443 -7.36 32.34 20.03
N LYS A 444 -7.38 31.35 20.94
CA LYS A 444 -7.01 31.52 22.36
C LYS A 444 -5.58 32.03 22.51
N LYS A 445 -4.63 31.44 21.77
CA LYS A 445 -3.23 31.87 21.81
C LYS A 445 -3.06 33.30 21.30
N ARG A 446 -3.83 33.70 20.28
CA ARG A 446 -3.83 35.07 19.73
C ARG A 446 -4.36 36.11 20.71
N ILE A 447 -5.46 35.85 21.40
CA ILE A 447 -6.06 36.84 22.31
C ILE A 447 -5.37 36.91 23.68
N GLY A 448 -4.72 35.84 24.12
CA GLY A 448 -4.06 35.75 25.42
C GLY A 448 -5.02 35.45 26.59
N ALA A 449 -4.49 34.88 27.67
CA ALA A 449 -5.28 34.38 28.81
C ALA A 449 -6.04 35.48 29.57
N GLU A 450 -5.49 36.69 29.60
CA GLU A 450 -6.07 37.85 30.30
C GLU A 450 -7.30 38.45 29.57
N HIS A 451 -7.53 38.07 28.32
CA HIS A 451 -8.59 38.65 27.51
C HIS A 451 -9.97 38.10 27.88
N GLY A 452 -10.99 38.97 27.98
CA GLY A 452 -12.34 38.54 28.41
C GLY A 452 -12.98 37.45 27.53
N LEU A 453 -12.66 37.45 26.23
CA LEU A 453 -13.09 36.42 25.28
C LEU A 453 -12.44 35.04 25.52
N TYR A 454 -11.28 34.98 26.18
CA TYR A 454 -10.53 33.73 26.41
C TYR A 454 -11.36 32.72 27.19
N LYS A 455 -11.99 33.14 28.29
CA LYS A 455 -12.82 32.25 29.13
C LYS A 455 -13.99 31.64 28.35
N SER A 456 -14.57 32.41 27.42
CA SER A 456 -15.64 31.88 26.56
C SER A 456 -15.12 30.80 25.63
N ALA A 457 -14.00 31.05 24.94
CA ALA A 457 -13.40 30.09 24.01
C ALA A 457 -12.91 28.83 24.74
N ASP A 458 -12.32 29.01 25.93
CA ASP A 458 -11.82 27.95 26.80
C ASP A 458 -12.93 26.99 27.22
N HIS A 459 -14.09 27.51 27.67
CA HIS A 459 -15.23 26.67 28.03
C HIS A 459 -15.76 25.81 26.88
N ILE A 460 -15.77 26.34 25.65
CA ILE A 460 -16.17 25.56 24.47
C ILE A 460 -15.11 24.51 24.16
N SER A 461 -13.83 24.90 24.16
CA SER A 461 -12.68 24.00 23.96
C SER A 461 -12.75 22.81 24.92
N SER A 462 -12.90 23.03 26.23
CA SER A 462 -12.98 21.96 27.22
C SER A 462 -14.19 21.04 26.99
N SER A 463 -15.31 21.59 26.53
CA SER A 463 -16.50 20.78 26.21
C SER A 463 -16.27 19.90 24.98
N LEU A 464 -15.56 20.41 23.98
CA LEU A 464 -15.14 19.64 22.80
C LEU A 464 -14.11 18.57 23.17
N ASP A 465 -13.13 18.88 24.02
CA ASP A 465 -12.12 17.91 24.45
C ASP A 465 -12.77 16.71 25.17
N ILE A 466 -13.76 16.98 26.03
CA ILE A 466 -14.56 15.93 26.70
C ILE A 466 -15.36 15.10 25.69
N LEU A 467 -15.93 15.72 24.66
CA LEU A 467 -16.67 15.00 23.61
C LEU A 467 -15.72 14.16 22.75
N MET A 468 -14.63 14.75 22.26
CA MET A 468 -13.63 14.11 21.41
C MET A 468 -12.98 12.90 22.10
N ALA A 469 -12.77 12.95 23.41
CA ALA A 469 -12.27 11.82 24.19
C ALA A 469 -13.24 10.61 24.24
N LYS A 470 -14.53 10.83 23.93
CA LYS A 470 -15.57 9.80 23.90
C LYS A 470 -15.92 9.32 22.50
N LEU A 471 -15.58 10.10 21.47
CA LEU A 471 -15.86 9.72 20.08
C LEU A 471 -14.88 8.64 19.63
N PRO A 472 -15.34 7.61 18.89
CA PRO A 472 -14.43 6.66 18.27
C PRO A 472 -13.55 7.36 17.23
N SER A 473 -12.37 6.78 16.96
CA SER A 473 -11.54 7.20 15.85
C SER A 473 -12.33 7.09 14.54
N PRO A 474 -12.24 8.09 13.64
CA PRO A 474 -12.92 8.02 12.36
C PRO A 474 -12.39 6.84 11.53
N ASP A 475 -13.30 6.29 10.72
CA ASP A 475 -13.04 5.19 9.78
C ASP A 475 -12.17 5.69 8.61
N PRO A 476 -11.01 5.06 8.32
CA PRO A 476 -10.06 5.54 7.31
C PRO A 476 -10.61 5.50 5.87
N VAL A 477 -11.76 4.87 5.62
CA VAL A 477 -12.46 4.95 4.33
C VAL A 477 -13.01 6.35 4.01
N LEU A 478 -13.09 7.24 5.01
CA LEU A 478 -13.61 8.59 4.82
C LEU A 478 -12.60 9.46 4.04
N PRO A 479 -13.05 10.28 3.06
CA PRO A 479 -12.16 11.01 2.16
C PRO A 479 -11.72 12.33 2.81
N PHE A 480 -10.91 12.26 3.87
CA PHE A 480 -10.39 13.43 4.58
C PHE A 480 -8.88 13.54 4.47
N TRP A 481 -8.42 14.78 4.46
CA TRP A 481 -7.01 15.12 4.31
C TRP A 481 -6.62 16.11 5.40
N GLY A 482 -5.51 15.86 6.08
CA GLY A 482 -4.96 16.74 7.10
C GLY A 482 -4.03 17.79 6.49
N ASP A 483 -4.12 19.02 6.96
CA ASP A 483 -3.19 20.10 6.68
C ASP A 483 -2.53 20.46 8.03
N LEU A 484 -1.27 20.06 8.23
CA LEU A 484 -0.47 20.36 9.42
C LEU A 484 0.34 21.63 9.21
N TYR A 485 -0.09 22.70 9.86
CA TYR A 485 0.61 23.99 9.86
C TYR A 485 1.68 24.02 10.95
N LEU A 486 2.90 24.45 10.59
CA LEU A 486 4.10 24.42 11.42
C LEU A 486 4.62 25.83 11.79
N GLY A 487 3.75 26.84 11.71
CA GLY A 487 4.10 28.20 12.15
C GLY A 487 4.20 28.35 13.67
N ASP A 488 4.17 29.58 14.15
CA ASP A 488 4.28 29.91 15.60
C ASP A 488 3.16 29.30 16.45
N VAL A 489 2.04 28.98 15.82
CA VAL A 489 0.91 28.28 16.45
C VAL A 489 0.58 27.03 15.63
N PRO A 490 1.31 25.92 15.87
CA PRO A 490 1.11 24.70 15.12
C PRO A 490 -0.30 24.16 15.32
N CYS A 491 -0.94 23.74 14.24
CA CYS A 491 -2.27 23.15 14.29
C CYS A 491 -2.50 22.18 13.13
N LEU A 492 -3.33 21.16 13.37
CA LEU A 492 -3.77 20.19 12.38
C LEU A 492 -5.23 20.44 12.05
N LEU A 493 -5.51 20.71 10.77
CA LEU A 493 -6.85 20.99 10.26
C LEU A 493 -7.21 20.01 9.15
N TRP A 494 -8.46 19.55 9.12
CA TRP A 494 -8.96 18.52 8.23
C TRP A 494 -9.87 19.10 7.15
N ARG A 495 -9.67 18.69 5.91
CA ARG A 495 -10.53 19.05 4.77
C ARG A 495 -11.03 17.79 4.08
N ALA A 496 -12.25 17.84 3.55
CA ALA A 496 -12.74 16.78 2.67
C ALA A 496 -11.94 16.81 1.34
N SER A 497 -11.37 15.67 0.94
CA SER A 497 -10.66 15.51 -0.33
C SER A 497 -11.64 15.36 -1.51
N LYS A 498 -12.83 14.83 -1.26
CA LYS A 498 -13.92 14.71 -2.25
C LYS A 498 -15.13 15.55 -1.86
N ARG A 499 -15.74 16.19 -2.86
CA ARG A 499 -16.95 16.99 -2.67
C ARG A 499 -18.19 16.12 -2.70
N GLY A 500 -19.08 16.30 -1.73
CA GLY A 500 -20.44 15.78 -1.75
C GLY A 500 -20.53 14.25 -1.82
N PHE A 501 -19.62 13.53 -1.16
CA PHE A 501 -19.74 12.08 -1.04
C PHE A 501 -21.03 11.73 -0.29
N VAL A 502 -21.77 10.74 -0.79
CA VAL A 502 -23.07 10.34 -0.24
C VAL A 502 -22.93 9.13 0.69
N PRO A 503 -23.89 8.84 1.58
CA PRO A 503 -23.81 7.69 2.48
C PRO A 503 -23.57 6.35 1.75
N ALA A 504 -24.10 6.20 0.52
CA ALA A 504 -23.88 5.02 -0.31
C ALA A 504 -22.41 4.83 -0.69
N ASP A 505 -21.64 5.90 -0.90
CA ASP A 505 -20.21 5.82 -1.23
C ASP A 505 -19.42 5.25 -0.05
N ILE A 506 -19.79 5.64 1.19
CA ILE A 506 -19.13 5.14 2.41
C ILE A 506 -19.40 3.65 2.58
N VAL A 507 -20.64 3.21 2.36
CA VAL A 507 -20.99 1.77 2.42
C VAL A 507 -20.21 1.00 1.35
N SER A 508 -20.19 1.50 0.11
CA SER A 508 -19.42 0.86 -0.97
C SER A 508 -17.92 0.79 -0.68
N ALA A 509 -17.34 1.85 -0.09
CA ALA A 509 -15.94 1.86 0.32
C ALA A 509 -15.65 0.84 1.43
N ARG A 510 -16.56 0.69 2.41
CA ARG A 510 -16.44 -0.33 3.47
C ARG A 510 -16.55 -1.75 2.94
N ASP A 511 -17.52 -2.00 2.06
CA ASP A 511 -17.70 -3.31 1.42
C ASP A 511 -16.43 -3.68 0.62
N THR A 512 -15.89 -2.71 -0.12
CA THR A 512 -14.64 -2.89 -0.86
C THR A 512 -13.47 -3.20 0.07
N ASN A 513 -13.34 -2.48 1.20
CA ASN A 513 -12.29 -2.73 2.19
C ASN A 513 -12.41 -4.13 2.81
N GLN A 514 -13.62 -4.55 3.17
CA GLN A 514 -13.86 -5.89 3.69
C GLN A 514 -13.49 -6.97 2.67
N ASN A 515 -13.86 -6.80 1.40
CA ASN A 515 -13.47 -7.72 0.33
C ASN A 515 -11.95 -7.81 0.18
N ILE A 516 -11.21 -6.69 0.29
CA ILE A 516 -9.74 -6.68 0.25
C ILE A 516 -9.15 -7.46 1.43
N ILE A 517 -9.71 -7.28 2.63
CA ILE A 517 -9.30 -8.03 3.82
C ILE A 517 -9.54 -9.53 3.60
N ASP A 518 -10.70 -9.92 3.09
CA ASP A 518 -11.04 -11.33 2.83
C ASP A 518 -10.15 -11.95 1.74
N ILE A 519 -9.86 -11.18 0.68
CA ILE A 519 -8.92 -11.57 -0.39
C ILE A 519 -7.53 -11.80 0.17
N THR A 520 -7.06 -10.96 1.09
CA THR A 520 -5.68 -11.00 1.60
C THR A 520 -5.49 -11.94 2.80
N ASN A 521 -6.56 -12.26 3.52
CA ASN A 521 -6.58 -13.26 4.59
C ASN A 521 -6.80 -14.66 4.01
N LEU A 522 -5.71 -15.30 3.59
CA LEU A 522 -5.76 -16.68 3.11
C LEU A 522 -5.92 -17.68 4.27
N ASP A 523 -6.75 -18.70 4.06
CA ASP A 523 -6.78 -19.87 4.93
C ASP A 523 -5.55 -20.75 4.65
N GLU A 524 -4.66 -20.86 5.63
CA GLU A 524 -3.45 -21.67 5.54
C GLU A 524 -3.68 -23.13 5.93
N SER A 525 -4.90 -23.51 6.35
CA SER A 525 -5.24 -24.88 6.76
C SER A 525 -4.89 -25.94 5.69
N PRO A 526 -5.12 -25.72 4.38
CA PRO A 526 -4.80 -26.72 3.37
C PRO A 526 -3.29 -27.01 3.28
N TRP A 527 -2.44 -26.01 3.50
CA TRP A 527 -0.99 -26.17 3.46
C TRP A 527 -0.46 -26.93 4.68
N LYS A 528 -1.12 -26.80 5.83
CA LYS A 528 -0.80 -27.59 7.03
C LYS A 528 -1.14 -29.06 6.80
N GLU A 529 -2.31 -29.36 6.26
CA GLU A 529 -2.73 -30.73 5.93
C GLU A 529 -1.76 -31.39 4.92
N ASP A 530 -1.38 -30.67 3.85
CA ASP A 530 -0.45 -31.19 2.84
C ASP A 530 0.97 -31.41 3.39
N ARG A 531 1.43 -30.56 4.32
CA ARG A 531 2.71 -30.76 5.00
C ARG A 531 2.70 -31.96 5.94
N GLU A 532 1.64 -32.16 6.71
CA GLU A 532 1.47 -33.37 7.53
C GLU A 532 1.37 -34.63 6.67
N ARG A 533 0.71 -34.54 5.52
CA ARG A 533 0.66 -35.61 4.51
C ARG A 533 2.05 -35.93 3.95
N LEU A 534 2.84 -34.92 3.63
CA LEU A 534 4.23 -35.07 3.17
C LEU A 534 5.10 -35.73 4.25
N LEU A 535 5.04 -35.26 5.50
CA LEU A 535 5.83 -35.81 6.59
C LEU A 535 5.50 -37.29 6.84
N ARG A 536 4.21 -37.65 6.81
CA ARG A 536 3.80 -39.06 6.90
C ARG A 536 4.39 -39.91 5.78
N LEU A 537 4.40 -39.40 4.55
CA LEU A 537 5.03 -40.10 3.43
C LEU A 537 6.54 -40.27 3.66
N ILE A 538 7.24 -39.21 4.07
CA ILE A 538 8.70 -39.24 4.32
C ILE A 538 9.04 -40.24 5.41
N ILE A 539 8.32 -40.21 6.54
CA ILE A 539 8.52 -41.14 7.65
C ILE A 539 8.28 -42.58 7.20
N SER A 540 7.20 -42.83 6.44
CA SER A 540 6.89 -44.15 5.90
C SER A 540 7.96 -44.67 4.94
N LEU A 541 8.53 -43.82 4.09
CA LEU A 541 9.65 -44.18 3.21
C LEU A 541 10.92 -44.48 4.01
N GLY A 542 11.20 -43.69 5.06
CA GLY A 542 12.36 -43.87 5.94
C GLY A 542 12.35 -45.14 6.79
N GLN A 543 11.19 -45.77 7.00
CA GLN A 543 11.07 -47.07 7.68
C GLN A 543 11.64 -48.24 6.88
N GLY A 544 12.02 -48.03 5.61
CA GLY A 544 12.87 -48.92 4.83
C GLY A 544 12.16 -50.07 4.11
N GLY A 545 12.94 -50.74 3.25
CA GLY A 545 12.53 -51.89 2.45
C GLY A 545 12.81 -51.70 0.95
N GLN A 546 13.15 -52.78 0.25
CA GLN A 546 13.26 -52.78 -1.21
C GLN A 546 11.91 -53.13 -1.85
N GLY A 547 11.67 -52.62 -3.06
CA GLY A 547 10.49 -52.96 -3.87
C GLY A 547 9.38 -51.90 -3.85
N PRO A 548 8.17 -52.26 -4.35
CA PRO A 548 7.11 -51.29 -4.63
C PRO A 548 6.59 -50.60 -3.36
N LEU A 549 5.94 -49.46 -3.56
CA LEU A 549 5.28 -48.71 -2.49
C LEU A 549 4.25 -49.57 -1.75
N THR A 550 4.15 -49.39 -0.44
CA THR A 550 3.15 -50.07 0.40
C THR A 550 1.75 -49.52 0.15
N ASP A 551 0.70 -50.27 0.51
CA ASP A 551 -0.69 -49.80 0.41
C ASP A 551 -0.92 -48.50 1.20
N GLU A 552 -0.22 -48.31 2.33
CA GLU A 552 -0.24 -47.07 3.10
C GLU A 552 0.37 -45.89 2.33
N GLN A 553 1.54 -46.09 1.72
CA GLN A 553 2.20 -45.06 0.91
C GLN A 553 1.38 -44.72 -0.33
N LEU A 554 0.82 -45.73 -0.99
CA LEU A 554 -0.12 -45.56 -2.08
C LEU A 554 -1.37 -44.81 -1.60
N ALA A 555 -1.91 -45.11 -0.42
CA ALA A 555 -3.06 -44.41 0.13
C ALA A 555 -2.76 -42.92 0.43
N ILE A 556 -1.56 -42.60 0.95
CA ILE A 556 -1.12 -41.22 1.17
C ILE A 556 -1.00 -40.47 -0.17
N LEU A 557 -0.45 -41.14 -1.19
CA LEU A 557 -0.31 -40.59 -2.54
C LEU A 557 -1.62 -40.54 -3.31
N SER A 558 -2.61 -41.37 -2.98
CA SER A 558 -3.91 -41.41 -3.66
C SER A 558 -4.95 -40.50 -3.01
N GLN A 559 -4.65 -39.86 -1.87
CA GLN A 559 -5.51 -38.79 -1.34
C GLN A 559 -5.48 -37.63 -2.34
N PRO A 560 -6.57 -37.39 -3.10
CA PRO A 560 -6.59 -36.27 -4.02
C PRO A 560 -6.45 -34.97 -3.22
N GLU A 561 -5.99 -33.91 -3.89
CA GLU A 561 -6.29 -32.56 -3.41
C GLU A 561 -7.78 -32.55 -3.09
N LYS A 562 -8.16 -32.33 -1.83
CA LYS A 562 -9.56 -32.00 -1.53
C LYS A 562 -9.80 -30.67 -2.21
N ASN A 563 -10.24 -30.72 -3.47
CA ASN A 563 -10.66 -29.53 -4.18
C ASN A 563 -11.72 -28.86 -3.34
N THR A 564 -11.48 -27.59 -3.04
CA THR A 564 -12.36 -26.62 -2.42
C THR A 564 -13.64 -26.36 -3.24
N GLU A 565 -14.00 -27.23 -4.18
CA GLU A 565 -15.23 -27.17 -4.99
C GLU A 565 -16.49 -27.10 -4.11
N LYS A 566 -16.47 -27.63 -2.88
CA LYS A 566 -17.58 -27.47 -1.93
C LYS A 566 -17.70 -26.07 -1.29
N ALA A 567 -16.69 -25.22 -1.42
CA ALA A 567 -16.74 -23.82 -0.99
C ALA A 567 -17.30 -22.93 -2.11
N GLU A 568 -16.84 -23.10 -3.36
CA GLU A 568 -17.31 -22.31 -4.50
C GLU A 568 -18.76 -22.61 -4.88
N GLU A 569 -19.21 -23.87 -4.80
CA GLU A 569 -20.63 -24.21 -5.07
C GLU A 569 -21.57 -23.68 -3.98
N LYS A 570 -21.05 -23.43 -2.76
CA LYS A 570 -21.80 -22.77 -1.67
C LYS A 570 -21.83 -21.26 -1.84
N ASP A 571 -20.74 -20.62 -2.26
CA ASP A 571 -20.70 -19.18 -2.47
C ASP A 571 -21.42 -18.75 -3.75
N GLN A 572 -21.40 -19.54 -4.83
CA GLN A 572 -22.25 -19.29 -6.00
C GLN A 572 -23.74 -19.47 -5.66
N LYS A 573 -24.14 -20.52 -4.94
CA LYS A 573 -25.53 -20.68 -4.48
C LYS A 573 -25.96 -19.61 -3.47
N LYS A 574 -25.04 -19.07 -2.66
CA LYS A 574 -25.33 -17.98 -1.71
C LYS A 574 -25.46 -16.63 -2.42
N THR A 575 -24.72 -16.42 -3.50
CA THR A 575 -24.79 -15.22 -4.34
C THR A 575 -26.06 -15.20 -5.20
N GLU A 576 -26.40 -16.33 -5.84
CA GLU A 576 -27.65 -16.47 -6.61
C GLU A 576 -28.91 -16.43 -5.73
N SER A 577 -28.87 -17.03 -4.53
CA SER A 577 -30.00 -16.95 -3.60
C SER A 577 -30.16 -15.57 -2.95
N THR A 578 -29.10 -14.77 -2.86
CA THR A 578 -29.18 -13.39 -2.34
C THR A 578 -29.71 -12.42 -3.40
N GLU A 579 -29.36 -12.61 -4.68
CA GLU A 579 -29.94 -11.83 -5.78
C GLU A 579 -31.40 -12.20 -6.06
N GLN A 580 -31.76 -13.49 -6.04
CA GLN A 580 -33.16 -13.91 -6.20
C GLN A 580 -34.05 -13.54 -4.99
N ARG A 581 -33.49 -13.42 -3.77
CA ARG A 581 -34.25 -13.00 -2.58
C ARG A 581 -34.43 -11.48 -2.48
N LYS A 582 -33.55 -10.68 -3.09
CA LYS A 582 -33.74 -9.22 -3.26
C LYS A 582 -34.80 -8.88 -4.31
N LEU A 583 -35.00 -9.73 -5.32
CA LEU A 583 -36.05 -9.54 -6.35
C LEU A 583 -37.44 -10.07 -5.94
N ARG A 584 -37.57 -10.82 -4.83
CA ARG A 584 -38.84 -11.44 -4.39
C ARG A 584 -39.45 -10.87 -3.11
N THR A 585 -38.80 -9.90 -2.46
CA THR A 585 -39.30 -9.30 -1.20
C THR A 585 -39.82 -7.87 -1.42
N GLN A 586 -40.56 -7.68 -2.51
CA GLN A 586 -41.30 -6.45 -2.77
C GLN A 586 -42.66 -6.77 -3.40
N GLU A 587 -43.45 -7.63 -2.75
CA GLU A 587 -44.90 -7.70 -2.91
C GLU A 587 -45.47 -8.63 -1.84
N ILE A 588 -46.66 -8.31 -1.34
CA ILE A 588 -47.47 -9.03 -0.34
C ILE A 588 -47.22 -8.61 1.13
N SER A 589 -47.95 -7.58 1.56
CA SER A 589 -48.67 -7.59 2.85
C SER A 589 -49.66 -6.42 2.90
N ALA A 590 -50.93 -6.70 2.59
CA ALA A 590 -52.05 -5.94 3.12
C ALA A 590 -53.29 -6.84 3.25
N GLY A 591 -53.94 -6.77 4.41
CA GLY A 591 -55.28 -7.27 4.73
C GLY A 591 -55.43 -7.27 6.26
N SER A 592 -56.33 -6.52 6.90
CA SER A 592 -57.78 -6.29 6.68
C SER A 592 -58.19 -5.03 7.51
N VAL A 593 -59.28 -4.25 7.29
CA VAL A 593 -60.74 -4.54 7.19
C VAL A 593 -61.50 -3.33 6.54
N SER A 594 -62.52 -3.65 5.71
CA SER A 594 -63.68 -2.97 5.06
C SER A 594 -64.39 -1.72 5.67
N PRO A 595 -65.47 -1.15 5.03
CA PRO A 595 -65.85 -1.04 3.59
C PRO A 595 -66.38 0.35 3.16
N GLY A 596 -66.47 0.62 1.85
CA GLY A 596 -67.23 1.78 1.32
C GLY A 596 -67.30 1.89 -0.20
N GLU A 597 -68.44 1.46 -0.75
CA GLU A 597 -69.17 1.95 -1.94
C GLU A 597 -68.49 2.21 -3.32
N SER A 598 -69.00 1.43 -4.28
CA SER A 598 -69.63 1.85 -5.55
C SER A 598 -68.78 1.94 -6.84
N ARG A 599 -69.32 1.24 -7.87
CA ARG A 599 -69.44 1.59 -9.31
C ARG A 599 -68.12 1.92 -10.06
N THR A 600 -67.80 1.43 -11.25
CA THR A 600 -68.60 0.93 -12.38
C THR A 600 -67.64 0.34 -13.44
N ASP A 601 -68.08 -0.74 -14.07
CA ASP A 601 -68.02 -1.03 -15.51
C ASP A 601 -66.72 -0.98 -16.35
N LYS A 602 -66.46 -2.18 -16.93
CA LYS A 602 -66.39 -2.50 -18.37
C LYS A 602 -65.04 -2.48 -19.10
N ASN A 603 -64.77 -3.68 -19.65
CA ASN A 603 -64.34 -3.99 -21.02
C ASN A 603 -62.88 -3.63 -21.40
N SER A 604 -62.16 -4.35 -22.26
CA SER A 604 -62.24 -5.67 -22.88
C SER A 604 -61.05 -5.76 -23.84
N ALA A 605 -60.52 -6.98 -24.02
CA ALA A 605 -60.02 -7.53 -25.29
C ALA A 605 -58.76 -6.95 -25.99
N ALA A 606 -57.73 -7.80 -26.00
CA ALA A 606 -57.13 -8.44 -27.19
C ALA A 606 -56.57 -7.60 -28.37
N GLY A 607 -55.27 -7.76 -28.61
CA GLY A 607 -54.81 -8.37 -29.88
C GLY A 607 -53.79 -7.62 -30.76
N LYS A 608 -52.84 -8.43 -31.28
CA LYS A 608 -51.97 -8.28 -32.50
C LYS A 608 -50.67 -7.47 -32.30
N SER A 609 -49.50 -8.10 -32.39
CA SER A 609 -48.79 -8.61 -33.60
C SER A 609 -48.39 -7.49 -34.58
N GLY A 610 -47.08 -7.22 -34.72
CA GLY A 610 -46.59 -6.29 -35.73
C GLY A 610 -45.09 -5.95 -35.71
N SER A 611 -44.31 -6.75 -36.45
CA SER A 611 -43.13 -6.37 -37.24
C SER A 611 -41.84 -5.83 -36.57
N ARG A 612 -40.81 -6.68 -36.61
CA ARG A 612 -39.39 -6.32 -36.65
C ARG A 612 -39.07 -5.46 -37.88
N ARG A 613 -38.45 -4.30 -37.70
CA ARG A 613 -37.66 -3.62 -38.74
C ARG A 613 -36.31 -3.14 -38.20
N ARG A 614 -35.28 -3.68 -38.87
CA ARG A 614 -33.87 -3.23 -39.04
C ARG A 614 -33.48 -1.90 -38.38
N ILE A 615 -32.77 -1.99 -37.25
CA ILE A 615 -31.97 -0.89 -36.65
C ILE A 615 -30.44 -1.15 -36.84
N TRP A 616 -30.07 -2.32 -37.34
CA TRP A 616 -28.68 -2.79 -37.41
C TRP A 616 -27.70 -1.94 -38.26
N PRO A 617 -28.06 -1.33 -39.41
CA PRO A 617 -27.07 -0.58 -40.19
C PRO A 617 -26.66 0.77 -39.55
N TRP A 618 -27.49 1.34 -38.67
CA TRP A 618 -27.17 2.61 -38.00
C TRP A 618 -26.24 2.45 -36.80
N ILE A 619 -26.34 1.33 -36.08
CA ILE A 619 -25.44 0.99 -34.97
C ILE A 619 -24.02 0.73 -35.47
N LEU A 620 -23.88 0.11 -36.65
CA LEU A 620 -22.58 -0.21 -37.25
C LEU A 620 -21.88 1.04 -37.81
N LEU A 621 -22.64 2.00 -38.33
CA LEU A 621 -22.11 3.30 -38.76
C LEU A 621 -21.64 4.16 -37.56
N LEU A 622 -22.38 4.12 -36.45
CA LEU A 622 -22.00 4.79 -35.20
C LEU A 622 -20.74 4.17 -34.58
N LEU A 623 -20.61 2.83 -34.60
CA LEU A 623 -19.41 2.15 -34.13
C LEU A 623 -18.18 2.46 -35.00
N LEU A 624 -18.35 2.55 -36.32
CA LEU A 624 -17.25 2.92 -37.23
C LEU A 624 -16.79 4.37 -37.04
N LEU A 625 -17.70 5.30 -36.72
CA LEU A 625 -17.34 6.69 -36.39
C LEU A 625 -16.61 6.79 -35.04
N PHE A 626 -17.00 5.98 -34.04
CA PHE A 626 -16.33 5.97 -32.74
C PHE A 626 -14.95 5.31 -32.79
N PHE A 627 -14.76 4.25 -33.57
CA PHE A 627 -13.45 3.61 -33.72
C PHE A 627 -12.52 4.33 -34.71
N GLY A 628 -13.06 5.00 -35.73
CA GLY A 628 -12.27 5.81 -36.67
C GLY A 628 -11.64 7.05 -36.03
N GLY A 629 -12.29 7.65 -35.03
CA GLY A 629 -11.77 8.81 -34.29
C GLY A 629 -10.67 8.47 -33.27
N ALA A 630 -10.65 7.23 -32.76
CA ALA A 630 -9.66 6.80 -31.75
C ALA A 630 -8.31 6.41 -32.37
N LEU A 631 -8.28 5.96 -33.63
CA LEU A 631 -7.04 5.56 -34.32
C LEU A 631 -6.23 6.73 -34.91
N PHE A 632 -6.81 7.93 -34.99
CA PHE A 632 -6.11 9.15 -35.41
C PHE A 632 -5.67 10.06 -34.25
N TRP A 633 -6.04 9.72 -33.01
CA TRP A 633 -5.75 10.54 -31.83
C TRP A 633 -4.31 10.35 -31.30
N ASP A 634 -3.63 9.24 -31.63
CA ASP A 634 -2.36 8.87 -31.00
C ASP A 634 -1.11 9.11 -31.88
N LEU A 635 -1.21 9.90 -32.95
CA LEU A 635 -0.11 10.15 -33.90
C LEU A 635 0.25 11.63 -34.12
N SER A 636 -0.35 12.56 -33.38
CA SER A 636 0.12 13.95 -33.36
C SER A 636 0.27 14.44 -31.93
N GLY A 637 1.45 14.22 -31.36
CA GLY A 637 1.87 14.83 -30.10
C GLY A 637 1.89 16.35 -30.22
N ASN A 638 0.76 16.99 -29.92
CA ASN A 638 0.57 18.36 -29.43
C ASN A 638 -0.94 18.67 -29.43
N ALA A 639 -1.56 18.69 -28.24
CA ALA A 639 -2.94 19.16 -28.09
C ALA A 639 -2.96 20.67 -27.74
N PRO A 640 -3.66 21.51 -28.52
CA PRO A 640 -3.70 22.95 -28.34
C PRO A 640 -4.93 23.37 -27.52
N TRP A 641 -4.80 23.45 -26.19
CA TRP A 641 -5.81 24.09 -25.33
C TRP A 641 -5.20 24.97 -24.23
N GLY A 642 -4.03 25.56 -24.52
CA GLY A 642 -3.39 26.57 -23.68
C GLY A 642 -3.46 27.95 -24.32
N SER A 643 -4.65 28.52 -24.54
CA SER A 643 -4.81 29.96 -24.88
C SER A 643 -6.26 30.44 -24.94
N VAL A 644 -7.11 30.08 -23.97
CA VAL A 644 -8.34 30.83 -23.71
C VAL A 644 -8.51 30.88 -22.21
N LEU A 645 -8.60 32.09 -21.63
CA LEU A 645 -8.55 32.43 -20.20
C LEU A 645 -7.18 32.88 -19.66
N SER A 646 -6.58 33.89 -20.31
CA SER A 646 -5.73 34.87 -19.62
C SER A 646 -6.33 36.26 -19.86
N SER A 647 -7.13 36.74 -18.90
CA SER A 647 -7.54 38.14 -18.85
C SER A 647 -6.55 38.88 -17.95
N LYS A 648 -5.80 39.77 -18.60
CA LYS A 648 -4.92 40.79 -18.01
C LYS A 648 -5.65 41.63 -16.97
N SER A 649 -4.93 41.96 -15.89
CA SER A 649 -5.08 43.25 -15.22
C SER A 649 -3.70 43.91 -15.17
N ASP A 650 -3.60 45.04 -15.83
CA ASP A 650 -2.41 45.87 -15.95
C ASP A 650 -1.95 46.45 -14.61
N ARG A 651 -0.63 46.59 -14.43
CA ARG A 651 -0.06 47.72 -13.71
C ARG A 651 1.31 48.11 -14.29
N ALA A 652 1.35 49.35 -14.76
CA ALA A 652 2.46 50.06 -15.37
C ALA A 652 3.68 50.20 -14.42
N VAL A 653 4.89 49.95 -14.91
CA VAL A 653 5.92 50.94 -15.36
C VAL A 653 6.34 51.95 -14.28
N ALA A 654 7.57 51.77 -13.79
CA ALA A 654 8.54 52.84 -13.57
C ALA A 654 9.94 52.28 -13.85
N ALA A 655 10.72 53.04 -14.62
CA ALA A 655 12.02 52.72 -15.18
C ALA A 655 13.19 53.21 -14.29
N ASP A 656 14.40 53.04 -14.83
CA ASP A 656 15.73 53.48 -14.38
C ASP A 656 16.48 52.41 -13.55
N THR A 657 17.68 51.94 -13.90
CA THR A 657 18.85 52.68 -14.42
C THR A 657 19.86 51.73 -15.11
N GLU A 658 20.64 52.31 -16.03
CA GLU A 658 21.74 51.77 -16.84
C GLU A 658 22.95 51.17 -16.07
N ASN A 659 23.64 50.21 -16.71
CA ASN A 659 25.09 50.20 -17.02
C ASN A 659 25.47 48.80 -17.62
N GLN A 660 25.85 48.68 -18.90
CA GLN A 660 27.24 48.67 -19.45
C GLN A 660 28.22 47.86 -18.56
N SER A 661 29.03 46.88 -18.99
CA SER A 661 29.74 46.53 -20.25
C SER A 661 30.21 45.06 -20.07
N GLY A 662 30.35 44.16 -21.05
CA GLY A 662 31.27 44.21 -22.19
C GLY A 662 32.49 43.27 -22.01
N ASN A 663 32.74 42.43 -23.03
CA ASN A 663 33.97 41.66 -23.37
C ASN A 663 34.22 40.20 -22.91
N THR A 664 34.05 39.28 -23.89
CA THR A 664 35.08 38.45 -24.58
C THR A 664 36.38 38.11 -23.82
N GLY A 665 36.99 36.92 -23.87
CA GLY A 665 36.83 35.70 -24.65
C GLY A 665 38.13 34.85 -24.56
N VAL A 666 38.06 33.60 -25.05
CA VAL A 666 39.12 32.76 -25.65
C VAL A 666 40.19 32.09 -24.76
N GLU A 667 40.08 30.75 -24.75
CA GLU A 667 41.08 29.66 -24.92
C GLU A 667 42.56 29.84 -24.53
N SER A 668 43.11 28.89 -23.76
CA SER A 668 43.85 27.72 -24.30
C SER A 668 44.89 27.15 -23.31
N ASN A 669 44.93 25.81 -23.26
CA ASN A 669 46.06 24.88 -23.11
C ASN A 669 47.28 25.21 -22.23
N GLY A 670 47.66 24.23 -21.41
CA GLY A 670 49.07 24.08 -21.01
C GLY A 670 49.30 23.21 -19.78
N SER A 671 49.46 21.91 -20.00
CA SER A 671 50.13 20.98 -19.08
C SER A 671 51.56 21.41 -18.77
N VAL A 672 52.10 21.08 -17.58
CA VAL A 672 53.36 20.33 -17.38
C VAL A 672 53.68 20.21 -15.87
N ASN A 673 54.15 19.01 -15.53
CA ASN A 673 54.64 18.48 -14.27
C ASN A 673 55.65 19.38 -13.51
N SER A 674 55.72 19.18 -12.19
CA SER A 674 57.00 18.82 -11.53
C SER A 674 56.77 18.29 -10.11
N ASP A 675 57.26 17.09 -9.88
CA ASP A 675 57.57 16.52 -8.57
C ASP A 675 58.55 17.41 -7.79
N THR A 676 58.42 17.44 -6.47
CA THR A 676 59.58 17.56 -5.57
C THR A 676 59.23 17.00 -4.19
N SER A 677 59.90 15.89 -3.88
CA SER A 677 60.04 15.30 -2.56
C SER A 677 61.28 15.88 -1.87
N ALA A 678 61.20 16.15 -0.57
CA ALA A 678 62.23 15.84 0.42
C ALA A 678 61.81 16.29 1.82
N ALA A 679 61.97 15.37 2.75
CA ALA A 679 61.73 15.48 4.18
C ALA A 679 62.84 16.28 4.92
N VAL A 680 62.63 16.57 6.21
CA VAL A 680 63.45 16.06 7.35
C VAL A 680 63.32 16.96 8.61
N ASN A 681 63.26 16.28 9.77
CA ASN A 681 63.53 16.68 11.19
C ASN A 681 62.40 17.33 12.02
N SER A 682 61.82 16.64 13.03
CA SER A 682 62.31 16.24 14.39
C SER A 682 62.22 17.42 15.38
N GLU A 683 61.58 17.37 16.55
CA GLU A 683 61.80 16.56 17.78
C GLU A 683 60.53 16.71 18.68
N SER A 684 59.91 15.64 19.18
CA SER A 684 60.12 14.95 20.48
C SER A 684 59.92 15.78 21.75
N GLY A 685 58.96 15.37 22.60
CA GLY A 685 58.75 15.84 23.97
C GLY A 685 57.78 14.96 24.76
N SER A 686 58.34 13.94 25.41
CA SER A 686 57.77 13.04 26.44
C SER A 686 57.16 13.83 27.63
N SER A 687 56.19 13.39 28.43
CA SER A 687 56.15 12.16 29.23
C SER A 687 54.84 11.99 30.03
N LYS A 688 54.45 10.71 30.22
CA LYS A 688 53.81 10.05 31.38
C LYS A 688 52.75 10.78 32.24
N THR A 689 51.52 10.26 32.23
CA THR A 689 50.98 9.38 33.30
C THR A 689 49.81 8.57 32.77
#